data_AF-A0A3M1WNS5-F1
#
_entry.id   AF-A0A3M1WNS5-F1
#
_cell.length_a   1.000
_cell.length_b   1.000
_cell.length_c   1.000
_cell.angle_alpha   90.00
_cell.angle_beta   90.00
_cell.angle_gamma   90.00
#
_symmetry.space_group_name_H-M   'P 1'
#
loop_
_entity.id
_entity.type
_entity.pdbx_description
1 polymer ?
#
loop_
_entity_poly.entity_id
_entity_poly.type
_entity_poly.pdbx_seq_one_letter_code
_entity_poly.pdbx_strand_id
1 'polypeptide(L)'
;MANSASHSLRTFLAEMEAMGELIRIRRPADPLTEIPALCSETTRPILFENVKGYSGWRVVDGLLRFRRHQAVALKCSPENLIPHLALKYMQGPGKTRLVDDGPVKEVIWKGEDVDLGRLPASTPSEGIAVPHLNMSPEDFHIRTISGGFGVTKDPVTGVQNCFFPTTQIMGPRRAQFYVFSSHTAENIKRYQMLGRRAPMAVVLGCHPAYEVAAVYTGPHPGYSEIEIAGTLLGETIELVRGETVDLQLPAHAEIIIEGYIDPHPGPYTNVASHTDTYAPIRSSQPYFDVTAITMRRDPIYRHLQPTRWTDHHAICEFIIAPMLYGMLKGKGLPVRDVTIPLHSAINCAVIQMSPRSEEDVREALLTAISMPYMPRLTIAVDEDIDIHDPQDLIYALSIRVDPARDLIVLDKVRTFEEDPLGHRIPGMEESIVTSIGRLGIDATKPPPCRPTERILFERLRARGEGRVFLKDFITEEKEESIMTSSQPAPHIHQDAKDILSLPQQGITRVKDGIYVVYELANAGVVIADEGVAVIDTTTSPASAKRVVDEIRKITDKPILYAINTHYHGDHNYGNVVFKELGATIVGSNKTVELMRTREKRVKAFYESRALPMANMVVLPPDMTFDEELELKLGDKTLHLKFYGEGETDDAVAVYIPEEKVLFAGDTVIPFGFPIFGMPVMNEGLRAEGQWIRTLENLEALDIDIVVPGHGRVTDKSVLTWMKDIAQFLLREVTAQVAEAKTLDETIAHVLSVMPEEWRHLPQIWGTPEMGVMRVYHSLTGWMPLRRTPIEPAPADELEDVVRRVGRYPRALLEEADKAALAQNYRLAHSLAELACQIEPQNALAHAIRGDILADWGNSLLNLFDKGEFFTQSAKATEKAMDLDPDCPIPYLNRALGIIGTLPFTGADPAEAIALIRTAIEKGLEGPRVIKAELGLAMAYEAQGNREKAREHYQRALDLFPGLDVAREALNRLAASA
;
A
#
# COMPACT_ATOMS: atom_id res chain seq x y z
N MET A 1 -47.58 18.43 8.87
CA MET A 1 -46.95 19.13 10.00
C MET A 1 -46.78 18.11 11.12
N ALA A 2 -45.69 17.36 11.11
CA ALA A 2 -45.31 16.49 12.22
C ALA A 2 -44.59 17.36 13.26
N ASN A 3 -44.93 17.19 14.54
CA ASN A 3 -44.27 17.83 15.70
C ASN A 3 -42.75 17.72 15.55
N SER A 4 -42.05 18.75 15.07
CA SER A 4 -40.59 18.68 14.93
C SER A 4 -39.97 18.97 16.29
N ALA A 5 -39.53 17.91 16.97
CA ALA A 5 -38.62 18.05 18.10
C ALA A 5 -37.42 18.93 17.69
N SER A 6 -36.94 19.78 18.59
CA SER A 6 -35.74 20.61 18.36
C SER A 6 -34.55 19.73 17.95
N HIS A 7 -33.69 20.21 17.04
CA HIS A 7 -32.57 19.39 16.56
C HIS A 7 -31.56 19.17 17.69
N SER A 8 -31.23 17.90 17.92
CA SER A 8 -30.29 17.47 18.95
C SER A 8 -29.45 16.29 18.45
N LEU A 9 -28.45 15.88 19.23
CA LEU A 9 -27.70 14.65 18.93
C LEU A 9 -28.67 13.46 18.80
N ARG A 10 -29.68 13.37 19.67
CA ARG A 10 -30.63 12.25 19.69
C ARG A 10 -31.50 12.19 18.44
N THR A 11 -31.98 13.33 17.93
CA THR A 11 -32.76 13.35 16.69
C THR A 11 -31.91 12.93 15.50
N PHE A 12 -30.66 13.39 15.45
CA PHE A 12 -29.72 12.96 14.41
C PHE A 12 -29.44 11.45 14.46
N LEU A 13 -29.19 10.89 15.64
CA LEU A 13 -28.99 9.44 15.79
C LEU A 13 -30.23 8.63 15.41
N ALA A 14 -31.43 9.13 15.69
CA ALA A 14 -32.67 8.50 15.25
C ALA A 14 -32.83 8.52 13.72
N GLU A 15 -32.39 9.58 13.05
CA GLU A 15 -32.34 9.64 11.58
C GLU A 15 -31.34 8.64 11.02
N MET A 16 -30.13 8.56 11.60
CA MET A 16 -29.13 7.56 11.21
C MET A 16 -29.63 6.13 11.40
N GLU A 17 -30.34 5.87 12.50
CA GLU A 17 -30.96 4.56 12.77
C GLU A 17 -32.08 4.23 11.76
N ALA A 18 -32.95 5.20 11.45
CA ALA A 18 -34.00 5.03 10.45
C ALA A 18 -33.44 4.75 9.04
N MET A 19 -32.25 5.27 8.73
CA MET A 19 -31.53 5.02 7.48
C MET A 19 -30.72 3.72 7.49
N GLY A 20 -30.64 2.99 8.61
CA GLY A 20 -29.78 1.79 8.73
C GLY A 20 -28.27 2.11 8.78
N GLU A 21 -27.92 3.37 9.08
CA GLU A 21 -26.56 3.91 9.05
C GLU A 21 -25.91 3.99 10.44
N LEU A 22 -26.62 3.67 11.54
CA LEU A 22 -26.06 3.67 12.90
C LEU A 22 -25.62 2.27 13.35
N ILE A 23 -24.35 2.13 13.74
CA ILE A 23 -23.83 0.91 14.39
C ILE A 23 -24.03 1.02 15.90
N ARG A 24 -24.61 -0.01 16.52
CA ARG A 24 -24.76 -0.13 17.98
C ARG A 24 -23.86 -1.21 18.55
N ILE A 25 -22.97 -0.85 19.46
CA ILE A 25 -22.10 -1.76 20.20
C ILE A 25 -22.70 -2.01 21.58
N ARG A 26 -23.24 -3.21 21.77
CA ARG A 26 -23.82 -3.63 23.07
C ARG A 26 -22.79 -4.17 24.04
N ARG A 27 -21.72 -4.78 23.53
CA ARG A 27 -20.63 -5.30 24.35
C ARG A 27 -19.98 -4.13 25.10
N PRO A 28 -19.74 -4.24 26.43
CA PRO A 28 -19.00 -3.23 27.16
C PRO A 28 -17.64 -2.97 26.52
N ALA A 29 -17.37 -1.70 26.19
CA ALA A 29 -16.12 -1.28 25.57
C ALA A 29 -15.30 -0.40 26.53
N ASP A 30 -13.98 -0.61 26.57
CA ASP A 30 -13.04 0.17 27.36
C ASP A 30 -12.72 1.52 26.69
N PRO A 31 -13.01 2.67 27.33
CA PRO A 31 -12.73 3.97 26.75
C PRO A 31 -11.24 4.26 26.61
N LEU A 32 -10.36 3.56 27.32
CA LEU A 32 -8.91 3.83 27.29
C LEU A 32 -8.17 3.04 26.21
N THR A 33 -8.73 1.93 25.73
CA THR A 33 -8.03 1.00 24.83
C THR A 33 -8.86 0.50 23.65
N GLU A 34 -10.19 0.33 23.79
CA GLU A 34 -11.03 -0.28 22.76
C GLU A 34 -11.81 0.76 21.95
N ILE A 35 -12.43 1.77 22.59
CA ILE A 35 -13.27 2.76 21.90
C ILE A 35 -12.50 3.52 20.80
N PRO A 36 -11.30 4.09 21.05
CA PRO A 36 -10.50 4.76 20.01
C PRO A 36 -10.21 3.90 18.78
N ALA A 37 -9.89 2.62 18.99
CA ALA A 37 -9.59 1.66 17.92
C ALA A 37 -10.83 1.36 17.08
N LEU A 38 -11.95 1.04 17.74
CA LEU A 38 -13.22 0.74 17.08
C LEU A 38 -13.77 1.95 16.31
N CYS A 39 -13.60 3.17 16.83
CA CYS A 39 -13.95 4.40 16.12
C CYS A 39 -13.07 4.65 14.88
N SER A 40 -11.85 4.13 14.84
CA SER A 40 -10.96 4.26 13.67
C SER A 40 -11.36 3.30 12.55
N GLU A 41 -11.87 2.11 12.89
CA GLU A 41 -12.28 1.07 11.94
C GLU A 41 -13.71 1.29 11.36
N THR A 42 -14.55 2.05 12.05
CA THR A 42 -15.97 2.15 11.66
C THR A 42 -16.19 2.79 10.28
N THR A 43 -17.14 2.24 9.52
CA THR A 43 -17.58 2.78 8.21
C THR A 43 -18.86 3.62 8.30
N ARG A 44 -19.36 3.82 9.52
CA ARG A 44 -20.66 4.43 9.88
C ARG A 44 -20.60 5.08 11.28
N PRO A 45 -21.50 6.02 11.62
CA PRO A 45 -21.70 6.46 13.00
C PRO A 45 -21.81 5.28 13.96
N ILE A 46 -21.12 5.37 15.10
CA ILE A 46 -21.01 4.27 16.07
C ILE A 46 -21.45 4.73 17.45
N LEU A 47 -22.33 3.96 18.08
CA LEU A 47 -22.86 4.20 19.42
C LEU A 47 -22.55 3.01 20.33
N PHE A 48 -21.75 3.25 21.36
CA PHE A 48 -21.47 2.32 22.44
C PHE A 48 -22.55 2.44 23.52
N GLU A 49 -23.32 1.37 23.71
CA GLU A 49 -24.41 1.34 24.69
C GLU A 49 -23.92 1.09 26.11
N ASN A 50 -22.73 0.49 26.25
CA ASN A 50 -22.14 0.13 27.54
C ASN A 50 -20.65 0.48 27.54
N VAL A 51 -20.23 1.32 28.50
CA VAL A 51 -18.83 1.72 28.68
C VAL A 51 -18.26 1.09 29.94
N LYS A 52 -17.17 0.34 29.79
CA LYS A 52 -16.53 -0.40 30.89
C LYS A 52 -16.03 0.57 31.95
N GLY A 53 -16.42 0.36 33.21
CA GLY A 53 -16.07 1.25 34.33
C GLY A 53 -16.97 2.50 34.47
N TYR A 54 -17.87 2.75 33.51
CA TYR A 54 -18.74 3.93 33.48
C TYR A 54 -20.21 3.51 33.29
N SER A 55 -20.81 2.97 34.36
CA SER A 55 -22.21 2.53 34.32
C SER A 55 -23.17 3.68 34.01
N GLY A 56 -24.13 3.45 33.11
CA GLY A 56 -25.12 4.44 32.68
C GLY A 56 -24.62 5.42 31.61
N TRP A 57 -23.35 5.31 31.18
CA TRP A 57 -22.81 6.13 30.10
C TRP A 57 -22.92 5.44 28.75
N ARG A 58 -23.25 6.24 27.73
CA ARG A 58 -23.15 5.88 26.32
C ARG A 58 -22.13 6.77 25.64
N VAL A 59 -21.42 6.25 24.64
CA VAL A 59 -20.41 7.02 23.89
C VAL A 59 -20.76 6.95 22.41
N VAL A 60 -20.64 8.07 21.69
CA VAL A 60 -20.88 8.14 20.26
C VAL A 60 -19.72 8.79 19.51
N ASP A 61 -19.43 8.32 18.30
CA ASP A 61 -18.43 8.91 17.40
C ASP A 61 -18.81 8.67 15.91
N GLY A 62 -18.03 9.23 14.98
CA GLY A 62 -18.16 9.01 13.54
C GLY A 62 -19.33 9.74 12.89
N LEU A 63 -19.75 10.88 13.44
CA LEU A 63 -20.95 11.61 13.01
C LEU A 63 -20.74 12.40 11.72
N LEU A 64 -19.50 12.85 11.46
CA LEU A 64 -19.17 13.74 10.34
C LEU A 64 -18.11 13.16 9.41
N ARG A 65 -17.57 11.96 9.68
CA ARG A 65 -16.52 11.30 8.90
C ARG A 65 -16.89 11.13 7.42
N PHE A 66 -18.15 10.82 7.12
CA PHE A 66 -18.59 10.52 5.76
C PHE A 66 -19.47 11.62 5.17
N ARG A 67 -19.19 12.00 3.92
CA ARG A 67 -19.90 13.07 3.20
C ARG A 67 -21.42 12.89 3.18
N ARG A 68 -21.91 11.65 3.09
CA ARG A 68 -23.35 11.36 3.15
C ARG A 68 -24.00 11.76 4.48
N HIS A 69 -23.33 11.55 5.61
CA HIS A 69 -23.85 11.93 6.93
C HIS A 69 -23.71 13.44 7.18
N GLN A 70 -22.65 14.06 6.67
CA GLN A 70 -22.50 15.53 6.66
C GLN A 70 -23.66 16.19 5.92
N ALA A 71 -24.05 15.65 4.75
CA ALA A 71 -25.17 16.14 3.95
C ALA A 71 -26.51 16.01 4.69
N VAL A 72 -26.74 14.91 5.42
CA VAL A 72 -27.91 14.78 6.31
C VAL A 72 -27.88 15.84 7.41
N ALA A 73 -26.74 15.99 8.10
CA ALA A 73 -26.59 16.96 9.18
C ALA A 73 -26.84 18.42 8.74
N LEU A 74 -26.51 18.74 7.48
CA LEU A 74 -26.69 20.07 6.89
C LEU A 74 -27.94 20.19 6.01
N LYS A 75 -28.75 19.14 5.91
CA LYS A 75 -30.00 19.08 5.13
C LYS A 75 -29.81 19.48 3.65
N CYS A 76 -28.77 18.94 3.03
CA CYS A 76 -28.45 19.15 1.62
C CYS A 76 -28.11 17.82 0.94
N SER A 77 -27.76 17.86 -0.35
CA SER A 77 -27.22 16.69 -1.06
C SER A 77 -25.69 16.64 -0.95
N PRO A 78 -25.06 15.46 -1.00
CA PRO A 78 -23.60 15.33 -0.92
C PRO A 78 -22.85 16.13 -1.99
N GLU A 79 -23.40 16.27 -3.19
CA GLU A 79 -22.81 16.96 -4.34
C GLU A 79 -22.91 18.49 -4.22
N ASN A 80 -23.75 18.99 -3.32
CA ASN A 80 -23.98 20.42 -3.11
C ASN A 80 -23.55 20.86 -1.71
N LEU A 81 -22.77 20.04 -1.00
CA LEU A 81 -22.45 20.25 0.41
C LEU A 81 -21.75 21.60 0.66
N ILE A 82 -20.63 21.84 0.00
CA ILE A 82 -19.80 23.05 0.20
C ILE A 82 -20.46 24.30 -0.39
N PRO A 83 -21.04 24.28 -1.61
CA PRO A 83 -21.79 25.43 -2.11
C PRO A 83 -22.98 25.79 -1.21
N HIS A 84 -23.71 24.78 -0.71
CA HIS A 84 -24.80 25.01 0.24
C HIS A 84 -24.30 25.67 1.52
N LEU A 85 -23.22 25.15 2.10
CA LEU A 85 -22.65 25.67 3.34
C LEU A 85 -22.14 27.11 3.18
N ALA A 86 -21.45 27.41 2.07
CA ALA A 86 -21.00 28.76 1.76
C ALA A 86 -22.17 29.75 1.63
N LEU A 87 -23.26 29.35 0.95
CA LEU A 87 -24.47 30.15 0.85
C LEU A 87 -25.13 30.38 2.22
N LYS A 88 -25.14 29.36 3.08
CA LYS A 88 -25.65 29.49 4.45
C LYS A 88 -24.83 30.47 5.28
N TYR A 89 -23.51 30.45 5.19
CA TYR A 89 -22.65 31.43 5.86
C TYR A 89 -22.92 32.87 5.39
N MET A 90 -23.22 33.05 4.10
CA MET A 90 -23.59 34.37 3.56
C MET A 90 -24.94 34.90 4.06
N GLN A 91 -25.84 34.04 4.57
CA GLN A 91 -27.13 34.47 5.13
C GLN A 91 -26.98 35.19 6.48
N GLY A 92 -25.84 35.02 7.16
CA GLY A 92 -25.59 35.62 8.47
C GLY A 92 -26.21 34.85 9.63
N PRO A 93 -26.34 35.48 10.82
CA PRO A 93 -26.71 34.79 12.05
C PRO A 93 -28.17 34.33 12.06
N GLY A 94 -28.39 33.14 12.60
CA GLY A 94 -29.70 32.58 12.87
C GLY A 94 -30.29 33.16 14.16
N LYS A 95 -31.47 32.67 14.52
CA LYS A 95 -32.16 33.13 15.72
C LYS A 95 -31.77 32.28 16.92
N THR A 96 -31.59 32.93 18.07
CA THR A 96 -31.48 32.27 19.37
C THR A 96 -32.61 32.74 20.29
N ARG A 97 -32.94 31.93 21.29
CA ARG A 97 -33.90 32.26 22.34
C ARG A 97 -33.38 31.77 23.68
N LEU A 98 -33.26 32.67 24.64
CA LEU A 98 -32.96 32.31 26.02
C LEU A 98 -34.21 31.67 26.65
N VAL A 99 -34.02 30.54 27.30
CA VAL A 99 -35.03 29.80 28.08
C VAL A 99 -34.54 29.62 29.51
N ASP A 100 -35.47 29.44 30.45
CA ASP A 100 -35.14 29.34 31.88
C ASP A 100 -34.56 27.97 32.25
N ASP A 101 -34.88 26.92 31.48
CA ASP A 101 -34.46 25.54 31.73
C ASP A 101 -34.30 24.75 30.41
N GLY A 102 -33.67 23.59 30.46
CA GLY A 102 -33.47 22.71 29.30
C GLY A 102 -32.96 21.32 29.68
N PRO A 103 -33.04 20.33 28.76
CA PRO A 103 -32.63 18.95 29.05
C PRO A 103 -31.23 18.80 29.66
N VAL A 104 -30.28 19.65 29.25
CA VAL A 104 -28.91 19.61 29.78
C VAL A 104 -28.80 19.94 31.28
N LYS A 105 -29.85 20.46 31.91
CA LYS A 105 -29.88 20.83 33.34
C LYS A 105 -30.54 19.78 34.24
N GLU A 106 -30.91 18.61 33.72
CA GLU A 106 -31.55 17.53 34.50
C GLU A 106 -30.68 17.00 35.66
N VAL A 107 -29.36 17.03 35.49
CA VAL A 107 -28.35 16.70 36.50
C VAL A 107 -27.33 17.83 36.55
N ILE A 108 -27.03 18.31 37.75
CA ILE A 108 -26.12 19.42 37.98
C ILE A 108 -25.12 19.03 39.07
N TRP A 109 -23.84 18.99 38.72
CA TRP A 109 -22.73 18.85 39.66
C TRP A 109 -22.07 20.22 39.84
N LYS A 110 -21.98 20.72 41.08
CA LYS A 110 -21.35 22.01 41.42
C LYS A 110 -20.41 21.85 42.60
N GLY A 111 -19.38 22.71 42.66
CA GLY A 111 -18.51 22.76 43.83
C GLY A 111 -17.74 21.46 44.05
N GLU A 112 -18.02 20.74 45.14
CA GLU A 112 -17.35 19.47 45.48
C GLU A 112 -17.89 18.25 44.72
N ASP A 113 -19.09 18.36 44.13
CA ASP A 113 -19.68 17.26 43.33
C ASP A 113 -19.04 17.12 41.95
N VAL A 114 -18.26 18.11 41.52
CA VAL A 114 -17.59 18.13 40.22
C VAL A 114 -16.41 17.16 40.23
N ASP A 115 -16.47 16.17 39.34
CA ASP A 115 -15.40 15.21 39.11
C ASP A 115 -15.33 14.82 37.63
N LEU A 116 -14.36 15.41 36.92
CA LEU A 116 -14.03 15.10 35.53
C LEU A 116 -13.66 13.62 35.33
N GLY A 117 -13.16 12.94 36.36
CA GLY A 117 -12.81 11.53 36.29
C GLY A 117 -14.02 10.62 36.04
N ARG A 118 -15.24 11.09 36.33
CA ARG A 118 -16.51 10.36 36.11
C ARG A 118 -17.03 10.40 34.68
N LEU A 119 -16.51 11.30 33.84
CA LEU A 119 -16.85 11.33 32.41
C LEU A 119 -16.10 10.19 31.71
N PRO A 120 -16.64 9.51 30.68
CA PRO A 120 -15.97 8.41 29.98
C PRO A 120 -14.97 8.89 28.92
N ALA A 121 -14.18 9.94 29.22
CA ALA A 121 -13.14 10.45 28.34
C ALA A 121 -12.07 9.38 28.03
N SER A 122 -11.65 9.30 26.76
CA SER A 122 -10.74 8.29 26.24
C SER A 122 -9.27 8.77 26.23
N THR A 123 -8.37 7.84 25.94
CA THR A 123 -6.98 8.14 25.57
C THR A 123 -6.85 7.90 24.07
N PRO A 124 -6.69 8.96 23.24
CA PRO A 124 -6.88 8.82 21.79
C PRO A 124 -5.74 8.13 21.05
N SER A 125 -4.52 8.11 21.58
CA SER A 125 -3.35 7.54 20.88
C SER A 125 -2.42 6.77 21.83
N GLU A 126 -1.75 5.74 21.31
CA GLU A 126 -0.62 5.10 21.98
C GLU A 126 0.56 6.08 21.94
N GLY A 127 0.95 6.62 23.10
CA GLY A 127 2.09 7.53 23.20
C GLY A 127 3.38 6.94 22.65
N ILE A 128 4.23 7.79 22.07
CA ILE A 128 5.58 7.41 21.67
C ILE A 128 6.57 8.26 22.47
N ALA A 129 7.61 7.65 23.04
CA ALA A 129 8.69 8.42 23.65
C ALA A 129 9.31 9.34 22.58
N VAL A 130 9.36 10.65 22.84
CA VAL A 130 9.99 11.62 21.93
C VAL A 130 11.19 12.23 22.65
N PRO A 131 12.40 11.62 22.53
CA PRO A 131 13.55 11.99 23.35
C PRO A 131 13.97 13.46 23.24
N HIS A 132 13.81 14.06 22.06
CA HIS A 132 14.14 15.48 21.83
C HIS A 132 13.11 16.47 22.41
N LEU A 133 11.94 15.99 22.85
CA LEU A 133 10.90 16.80 23.50
C LEU A 133 10.79 16.53 25.01
N ASN A 134 11.66 15.68 25.58
CA ASN A 134 11.57 15.17 26.96
C ASN A 134 10.18 14.59 27.30
N MET A 135 9.63 13.78 26.39
CA MET A 135 8.34 13.10 26.61
C MET A 135 8.55 11.60 26.80
N SER A 136 7.98 11.07 27.89
CA SER A 136 7.83 9.64 28.13
C SER A 136 6.51 9.14 27.52
N PRO A 137 6.37 7.84 27.23
CA PRO A 137 5.08 7.27 26.82
C PRO A 137 3.95 7.53 27.84
N GLU A 138 4.30 7.66 29.12
CA GLU A 138 3.36 7.95 30.21
C GLU A 138 2.72 9.35 30.10
N ASP A 139 3.42 10.31 29.50
CA ASP A 139 2.90 11.67 29.26
C ASP A 139 1.78 11.70 28.21
N PHE A 140 1.58 10.61 27.45
CA PHE A 140 0.53 10.48 26.44
C PHE A 140 -0.66 9.63 26.90
N HIS A 141 -0.60 9.02 28.08
CA HIS A 141 -1.72 8.26 28.65
C HIS A 141 -2.80 9.17 29.30
N ILE A 142 -2.84 10.44 28.92
CA ILE A 142 -3.74 11.44 29.52
C ILE A 142 -5.13 11.34 28.88
N ARG A 143 -6.13 11.11 29.73
CA ARG A 143 -7.53 11.13 29.34
C ARG A 143 -7.92 12.51 28.81
N THR A 144 -8.48 12.53 27.61
CA THR A 144 -8.74 13.75 26.87
C THR A 144 -10.22 13.84 26.49
N ILE A 145 -10.80 15.01 26.72
CA ILE A 145 -12.12 15.39 26.22
C ILE A 145 -11.86 16.08 24.87
N SER A 146 -12.02 15.31 23.80
CA SER A 146 -11.77 15.75 22.42
C SER A 146 -13.05 16.01 21.62
N GLY A 147 -14.19 15.50 22.10
CA GLY A 147 -15.48 15.77 21.48
C GLY A 147 -16.03 17.16 21.84
N GLY A 148 -16.88 17.69 20.96
CA GLY A 148 -17.60 18.95 21.18
C GLY A 148 -16.76 20.23 21.05
N PHE A 149 -17.38 21.36 21.38
CA PHE A 149 -16.80 22.69 21.21
C PHE A 149 -16.82 23.50 22.50
N GLY A 150 -15.82 24.36 22.66
CA GLY A 150 -15.67 25.32 23.74
C GLY A 150 -16.38 26.63 23.41
N VAL A 151 -16.86 27.33 24.42
CA VAL A 151 -17.48 28.65 24.32
C VAL A 151 -16.76 29.60 25.26
N THR A 152 -16.29 30.74 24.75
CA THR A 152 -15.81 31.89 25.54
C THR A 152 -16.60 33.14 25.17
N LYS A 153 -16.35 34.26 25.86
CA LYS A 153 -17.03 35.53 25.59
C LYS A 153 -16.09 36.71 25.69
N ASP A 154 -16.12 37.62 24.73
CA ASP A 154 -15.37 38.87 24.78
C ASP A 154 -15.80 39.71 26.00
N PRO A 155 -14.87 40.12 26.88
CA PRO A 155 -15.20 40.89 28.09
C PRO A 155 -15.74 42.30 27.82
N VAL A 156 -15.56 42.83 26.62
CA VAL A 156 -15.98 44.19 26.23
C VAL A 156 -17.29 44.16 25.47
N THR A 157 -17.37 43.36 24.41
CA THR A 157 -18.55 43.34 23.52
C THR A 157 -19.65 42.39 24.02
N GLY A 158 -19.29 41.40 24.84
CA GLY A 158 -20.22 40.36 25.29
C GLY A 158 -20.56 39.32 24.22
N VAL A 159 -19.92 39.38 23.04
CA VAL A 159 -20.12 38.39 21.97
C VAL A 159 -19.42 37.08 22.35
N GLN A 160 -20.11 35.95 22.15
CA GLN A 160 -19.54 34.62 22.40
C GLN A 160 -18.74 34.12 21.20
N ASN A 161 -17.74 33.29 21.46
CA ASN A 161 -16.91 32.64 20.44
C ASN A 161 -16.84 31.14 20.73
N CYS A 162 -17.02 30.32 19.70
CA CYS A 162 -16.84 28.89 19.75
C CYS A 162 -15.46 28.47 19.20
N PHE A 163 -14.94 27.36 19.70
CA PHE A 163 -13.67 26.77 19.25
C PHE A 163 -13.62 25.29 19.63
N PHE A 164 -12.62 24.52 19.19
CA PHE A 164 -12.44 23.13 19.61
C PHE A 164 -11.33 23.01 20.67
N PRO A 165 -11.67 22.81 21.96
CA PRO A 165 -10.70 22.66 23.04
C PRO A 165 -10.37 21.18 23.24
N THR A 166 -9.25 20.70 22.69
CA THR A 166 -8.68 19.42 23.12
C THR A 166 -8.30 19.55 24.60
N THR A 167 -9.08 18.94 25.49
CA THR A 167 -9.03 19.20 26.94
C THR A 167 -8.52 17.98 27.72
N GLN A 168 -7.29 18.07 28.20
CA GLN A 168 -6.61 17.06 29.01
C GLN A 168 -7.05 17.14 30.48
N ILE A 169 -7.49 16.01 31.04
CA ILE A 169 -7.93 15.94 32.44
C ILE A 169 -6.70 15.85 33.36
N MET A 170 -6.50 16.86 34.21
CA MET A 170 -5.39 16.93 35.17
C MET A 170 -5.80 16.51 36.60
N GLY A 171 -7.10 16.46 36.86
CA GLY A 171 -7.67 16.08 38.14
C GLY A 171 -9.20 16.29 38.14
N PRO A 172 -9.88 16.07 39.28
CA PRO A 172 -11.35 16.11 39.34
C PRO A 172 -11.97 17.44 38.91
N ARG A 173 -11.28 18.57 39.15
CA ARG A 173 -11.78 19.93 38.88
C ARG A 173 -10.80 20.82 38.11
N ARG A 174 -9.75 20.23 37.56
CA ARG A 174 -8.72 20.95 36.82
C ARG A 174 -8.40 20.19 35.55
N ALA A 175 -8.39 20.92 34.45
CA ALA A 175 -7.98 20.44 33.15
C ALA A 175 -6.97 21.42 32.54
N GLN A 176 -6.35 21.00 31.46
CA GLN A 176 -5.58 21.84 30.56
C GLN A 176 -6.20 21.71 29.17
N PHE A 177 -6.22 22.78 28.37
CA PHE A 177 -6.75 22.71 27.02
C PHE A 177 -5.86 23.46 26.05
N TYR A 178 -5.84 23.00 24.82
CA TYR A 178 -5.03 23.58 23.77
C TYR A 178 -5.73 24.78 23.12
N VAL A 179 -5.06 25.95 23.14
CA VAL A 179 -5.57 27.19 22.54
C VAL A 179 -4.96 27.40 21.17
N PHE A 180 -5.72 27.06 20.13
CA PHE A 180 -5.34 27.27 18.73
C PHE A 180 -5.95 28.55 18.11
N SER A 181 -7.21 28.86 18.44
CA SER A 181 -7.96 29.93 17.74
C SER A 181 -7.55 31.35 18.17
N SER A 182 -7.39 32.24 17.20
CA SER A 182 -7.00 33.64 17.40
C SER A 182 -7.99 34.43 18.26
N HIS A 183 -9.31 34.23 18.09
CA HIS A 183 -10.33 34.92 18.89
C HIS A 183 -10.34 34.49 20.36
N THR A 184 -10.22 33.19 20.65
CA THR A 184 -10.13 32.70 22.04
C THR A 184 -8.86 33.18 22.71
N ALA A 185 -7.71 33.12 22.02
CA ALA A 185 -6.46 33.66 22.53
C ALA A 185 -6.55 35.16 22.85
N GLU A 186 -7.19 35.94 21.97
CA GLU A 186 -7.45 37.36 22.17
C GLU A 186 -8.41 37.63 23.34
N ASN A 187 -9.47 36.82 23.49
CA ASN A 187 -10.38 36.90 24.64
C ASN A 187 -9.61 36.66 25.95
N ILE A 188 -8.82 35.57 26.02
CA ILE A 188 -8.00 35.24 27.19
C ILE A 188 -7.06 36.41 27.52
N LYS A 189 -6.37 36.96 26.51
CA LYS A 189 -5.47 38.11 26.66
C LYS A 189 -6.20 39.34 27.21
N ARG A 190 -7.41 39.65 26.73
CA ARG A 190 -8.20 40.77 27.24
C ARG A 190 -8.61 40.57 28.70
N TYR A 191 -9.03 39.37 29.08
CA TYR A 191 -9.31 39.06 30.49
C TYR A 191 -8.07 39.18 31.38
N GLN A 192 -6.92 38.68 30.91
CA GLN A 192 -5.63 38.84 31.59
C GLN A 192 -5.28 40.32 31.81
N MET A 193 -5.43 41.16 30.78
CA MET A 193 -5.21 42.61 30.89
C MET A 193 -6.15 43.29 31.89
N LEU A 194 -7.37 42.76 32.06
CA LEU A 194 -8.33 43.23 33.06
C LEU A 194 -8.11 42.64 34.46
N GLY A 195 -7.12 41.75 34.65
CA GLY A 195 -6.90 41.03 35.90
C GLY A 195 -8.04 40.09 36.27
N ARG A 196 -8.80 39.61 35.29
CA ARG A 196 -9.96 38.72 35.47
C ARG A 196 -9.69 37.37 34.82
N ARG A 197 -10.42 36.36 35.28
CA ARG A 197 -10.40 35.02 34.67
C ARG A 197 -11.42 34.97 33.53
N ALA A 198 -11.06 34.36 32.40
CA ALA A 198 -11.97 34.22 31.27
C ALA A 198 -12.97 33.07 31.54
N PRO A 199 -14.29 33.28 31.40
CA PRO A 199 -15.26 32.19 31.49
C PRO A 199 -15.15 31.29 30.25
N MET A 200 -15.25 29.99 30.47
CA MET A 200 -15.27 28.99 29.41
C MET A 200 -16.28 27.88 29.74
N ALA A 201 -16.92 27.35 28.71
CA ALA A 201 -17.66 26.09 28.81
C ALA A 201 -17.28 25.14 27.68
N VAL A 202 -17.19 23.83 27.94
CA VAL A 202 -17.09 22.77 26.92
C VAL A 202 -18.46 22.14 26.75
N VAL A 203 -18.98 22.12 25.53
CA VAL A 203 -20.32 21.64 25.18
C VAL A 203 -20.21 20.36 24.37
N LEU A 204 -20.78 19.26 24.88
CA LEU A 204 -20.75 17.93 24.28
C LEU A 204 -22.16 17.48 23.88
N GLY A 205 -22.25 16.80 22.74
CA GLY A 205 -23.47 16.11 22.31
C GLY A 205 -24.59 17.05 21.84
N CYS A 206 -24.26 18.01 20.99
CA CYS A 206 -25.24 18.75 20.19
C CYS A 206 -25.52 18.04 18.86
N HIS A 207 -26.47 18.56 18.08
CA HIS A 207 -26.59 18.16 16.68
C HIS A 207 -25.27 18.45 15.92
N PRO A 208 -24.81 17.61 14.98
CA PRO A 208 -23.50 17.80 14.33
C PRO A 208 -23.32 19.16 13.62
N ALA A 209 -24.42 19.79 13.19
CA ALA A 209 -24.40 21.15 12.64
C ALA A 209 -23.80 22.21 13.59
N TYR A 210 -23.83 22.00 14.91
CA TYR A 210 -23.15 22.89 15.85
C TYR A 210 -21.62 22.77 15.76
N GLU A 211 -21.10 21.55 15.57
CA GLU A 211 -19.67 21.31 15.36
C GLU A 211 -19.21 21.95 14.04
N VAL A 212 -20.02 21.82 12.98
CA VAL A 212 -19.76 22.51 11.69
C VAL A 212 -19.77 24.03 11.84
N ALA A 213 -20.71 24.58 12.61
CA ALA A 213 -20.76 26.03 12.87
C ALA A 213 -19.55 26.50 13.70
N ALA A 214 -19.14 25.73 14.70
CA ALA A 214 -18.04 26.08 15.61
C ALA A 214 -16.66 26.13 14.95
N VAL A 215 -16.48 25.56 13.75
CA VAL A 215 -15.24 25.65 12.97
C VAL A 215 -15.23 26.79 11.93
N TYR A 216 -16.30 27.57 11.85
CA TYR A 216 -16.36 28.72 10.95
C TYR A 216 -15.25 29.73 11.27
N THR A 217 -14.43 30.07 10.27
CA THR A 217 -13.23 30.91 10.43
C THR A 217 -13.31 32.24 9.63
N GLY A 218 -14.52 32.72 9.35
CA GLY A 218 -14.73 34.00 8.66
C GLY A 218 -15.03 35.17 9.61
N PRO A 219 -15.01 36.43 9.12
CA PRO A 219 -15.46 37.58 9.91
C PRO A 219 -16.94 37.48 10.27
N HIS A 220 -17.28 37.49 11.55
CA HIS A 220 -18.66 37.47 12.07
C HIS A 220 -18.89 38.55 13.14
N PRO A 221 -18.76 39.84 12.79
CA PRO A 221 -18.84 40.92 13.76
C PRO A 221 -20.23 40.98 14.40
N GLY A 222 -20.29 40.75 15.71
CA GLY A 222 -21.50 40.96 16.51
C GLY A 222 -22.39 39.74 16.73
N TYR A 223 -21.97 38.54 16.34
CA TYR A 223 -22.69 37.29 16.61
C TYR A 223 -21.72 36.12 16.82
N SER A 224 -22.21 35.02 17.39
CA SER A 224 -21.46 33.80 17.68
C SER A 224 -21.76 32.66 16.70
N GLU A 225 -20.92 31.64 16.67
CA GLU A 225 -21.09 30.42 15.88
C GLU A 225 -22.35 29.63 16.29
N ILE A 226 -22.87 29.84 17.51
CA ILE A 226 -24.15 29.26 17.93
C ILE A 226 -25.30 29.83 17.09
N GLU A 227 -25.26 31.11 16.74
CA GLU A 227 -26.23 31.71 15.84
C GLU A 227 -26.07 31.18 14.41
N ILE A 228 -24.84 30.89 13.97
CA ILE A 228 -24.59 30.21 12.68
C ILE A 228 -25.26 28.83 12.67
N ALA A 229 -25.17 28.05 13.76
CA ALA A 229 -25.85 26.77 13.87
C ALA A 229 -27.37 26.89 13.65
N GLY A 230 -27.99 27.98 14.13
CA GLY A 230 -29.39 28.30 13.86
C GLY A 230 -29.70 28.51 12.37
N THR A 231 -28.81 29.17 11.63
CA THR A 231 -28.92 29.33 10.16
C THR A 231 -28.76 28.01 9.42
N LEU A 232 -27.79 27.17 9.85
CA LEU A 232 -27.57 25.84 9.26
C LEU A 232 -28.80 24.96 9.44
N LEU A 233 -29.34 24.90 10.67
CA LEU A 233 -30.49 24.06 11.02
C LEU A 233 -31.83 24.62 10.52
N GLY A 234 -31.91 25.94 10.29
CA GLY A 234 -33.13 26.63 9.93
C GLY A 234 -34.12 26.74 11.10
N GLU A 235 -33.63 26.78 12.33
CA GLU A 235 -34.45 26.84 13.54
C GLU A 235 -33.97 27.92 14.52
N THR A 236 -34.81 28.21 15.52
CA THR A 236 -34.41 29.08 16.64
C THR A 236 -33.72 28.23 17.70
N ILE A 237 -32.45 28.49 17.96
CA ILE A 237 -31.66 27.75 18.93
C ILE A 237 -32.01 28.19 20.35
N GLU A 238 -32.45 27.24 21.18
CA GLU A 238 -32.72 27.49 22.60
C GLU A 238 -31.43 27.45 23.42
N LEU A 239 -31.22 28.49 24.23
CA LEU A 239 -30.06 28.66 25.09
C LEU A 239 -30.47 28.75 26.56
N VAL A 240 -29.66 28.19 27.43
CA VAL A 240 -29.77 28.33 28.89
C VAL A 240 -28.57 29.12 29.43
N ARG A 241 -28.72 29.74 30.61
CA ARG A 241 -27.59 30.38 31.28
C ARG A 241 -26.65 29.33 31.88
N GLY A 242 -25.36 29.62 31.88
CA GLY A 242 -24.39 28.86 32.68
C GLY A 242 -24.77 28.88 34.16
N GLU A 243 -24.53 27.78 34.86
CA GLU A 243 -24.75 27.64 36.28
C GLU A 243 -23.78 28.46 37.15
N THR A 244 -22.55 28.60 36.65
CA THR A 244 -21.42 29.18 37.37
C THR A 244 -20.63 30.19 36.55
N VAL A 245 -20.90 30.27 35.24
CA VAL A 245 -20.24 31.17 34.29
C VAL A 245 -21.26 32.05 33.57
N ASP A 246 -20.86 33.27 33.20
CA ASP A 246 -21.70 34.23 32.47
C ASP A 246 -21.66 33.96 30.95
N LEU A 247 -22.13 32.77 30.57
CA LEU A 247 -22.29 32.27 29.20
C LEU A 247 -23.73 31.80 28.94
N GLN A 248 -24.15 31.85 27.68
CA GLN A 248 -25.39 31.30 27.15
C GLN A 248 -25.06 30.06 26.32
N LEU A 249 -25.61 28.90 26.69
CA LEU A 249 -25.17 27.60 26.22
C LEU A 249 -26.35 26.78 25.65
N PRO A 250 -26.14 25.90 24.66
CA PRO A 250 -27.23 25.15 24.03
C PRO A 250 -28.05 24.32 25.03
N ALA A 251 -29.36 24.57 25.11
CA ALA A 251 -30.26 23.91 26.06
C ALA A 251 -30.37 22.39 25.82
N HIS A 252 -30.19 21.98 24.56
CA HIS A 252 -30.35 20.61 24.08
C HIS A 252 -29.05 19.81 23.98
N ALA A 253 -27.93 20.33 24.48
CA ALA A 253 -26.70 19.55 24.61
C ALA A 253 -26.90 18.30 25.50
N GLU A 254 -25.99 17.33 25.41
CA GLU A 254 -25.97 16.19 26.34
C GLU A 254 -25.23 16.55 27.62
N ILE A 255 -24.10 17.26 27.53
CA ILE A 255 -23.22 17.60 28.65
C ILE A 255 -22.62 18.99 28.43
N ILE A 256 -22.52 19.79 29.49
CA ILE A 256 -21.81 21.07 29.53
C ILE A 256 -20.87 21.07 30.74
N ILE A 257 -19.60 21.42 30.51
CA ILE A 257 -18.56 21.55 31.54
C ILE A 257 -18.20 23.03 31.63
N GLU A 258 -18.49 23.67 32.76
CA GLU A 258 -18.32 25.11 32.99
C GLU A 258 -17.12 25.41 33.88
N GLY A 259 -16.42 26.51 33.62
CA GLY A 259 -15.30 26.92 34.45
C GLY A 259 -14.64 28.22 34.04
N TYR A 260 -13.44 28.43 34.58
CA TYR A 260 -12.66 29.64 34.35
C TYR A 260 -11.23 29.29 33.95
N ILE A 261 -10.75 29.96 32.91
CA ILE A 261 -9.37 29.87 32.43
C ILE A 261 -8.47 30.62 33.42
N ASP A 262 -7.40 29.96 33.88
CA ASP A 262 -6.36 30.60 34.70
C ASP A 262 -5.58 31.59 33.82
N PRO A 263 -5.45 32.87 34.24
CA PRO A 263 -4.70 33.86 33.48
C PRO A 263 -3.19 33.59 33.44
N HIS A 264 -2.65 32.69 34.27
CA HIS A 264 -1.22 32.36 34.26
C HIS A 264 -0.90 31.21 33.28
N PRO A 265 0.29 31.24 32.66
CA PRO A 265 0.75 30.14 31.82
C PRO A 265 0.85 28.84 32.63
N GLY A 266 0.24 27.77 32.10
CA GLY A 266 0.35 26.42 32.64
C GLY A 266 1.57 25.67 32.08
N PRO A 267 1.64 24.34 32.27
CA PRO A 267 2.75 23.54 31.78
C PRO A 267 2.77 23.48 30.24
N TYR A 268 3.95 23.27 29.69
CA TYR A 268 4.13 23.00 28.26
C TYR A 268 3.59 21.61 27.91
N THR A 269 2.70 21.51 26.94
CA THR A 269 2.12 20.25 26.46
C THR A 269 2.34 20.07 24.95
N ASN A 270 2.11 18.86 24.46
CA ASN A 270 2.10 18.48 23.05
C ASN A 270 0.79 17.73 22.77
N VAL A 271 0.17 17.98 21.62
CA VAL A 271 -1.07 17.31 21.19
C VAL A 271 -0.86 16.65 19.84
N ALA A 272 -1.59 15.56 19.60
CA ALA A 272 -1.74 15.02 18.25
C ALA A 272 -2.38 16.09 17.36
N SER A 273 -1.75 16.38 16.23
CA SER A 273 -2.21 17.40 15.28
C SER A 273 -3.19 16.81 14.27
N HIS A 274 -3.98 17.69 13.64
CA HIS A 274 -4.79 17.39 12.47
C HIS A 274 -3.99 16.83 11.28
N THR A 275 -2.65 16.86 11.32
CA THR A 275 -1.75 16.26 10.31
C THR A 275 -1.53 14.76 10.47
N ASP A 276 -2.18 14.10 11.45
CA ASP A 276 -1.91 12.72 11.84
C ASP A 276 -0.46 12.51 12.33
N THR A 277 0.15 13.58 12.85
CA THR A 277 1.50 13.61 13.42
C THR A 277 1.51 14.37 14.74
N TYR A 278 2.56 14.18 15.55
CA TYR A 278 2.78 14.98 16.75
C TYR A 278 3.25 16.38 16.38
N ALA A 279 2.78 17.40 17.09
CA ALA A 279 3.24 18.76 16.87
C ALA A 279 4.74 18.89 17.24
N PRO A 280 5.56 19.53 16.41
CA PRO A 280 7.02 19.64 16.63
C PRO A 280 7.40 20.64 17.74
N ILE A 281 6.49 21.55 18.12
CA ILE A 281 6.74 22.65 19.05
C ILE A 281 5.84 22.49 20.29
N ARG A 282 6.44 22.64 21.48
CA ARG A 282 5.69 22.73 22.75
C ARG A 282 5.32 24.20 23.00
N SER A 283 4.05 24.44 23.32
CA SER A 283 3.56 25.74 23.79
C SER A 283 2.99 25.63 25.20
N SER A 284 3.11 26.70 25.99
CA SER A 284 2.54 26.78 27.33
C SER A 284 1.02 26.95 27.21
N GLN A 285 0.26 26.02 27.78
CA GLN A 285 -1.20 26.02 27.69
C GLN A 285 -1.86 26.35 29.04
N PRO A 286 -2.94 27.14 29.07
CA PRO A 286 -3.56 27.59 30.31
C PRO A 286 -4.31 26.48 31.03
N TYR A 287 -4.45 26.60 32.35
CA TYR A 287 -5.35 25.74 33.11
C TYR A 287 -6.81 26.16 32.94
N PHE A 288 -7.70 25.17 32.97
CA PHE A 288 -9.15 25.33 33.04
C PHE A 288 -9.64 24.77 34.37
N ASP A 289 -10.07 25.64 35.28
CA ASP A 289 -10.66 25.22 36.55
C ASP A 289 -12.17 25.08 36.40
N VAL A 290 -12.66 23.86 36.59
CA VAL A 290 -14.06 23.49 36.40
C VAL A 290 -14.86 23.79 37.66
N THR A 291 -15.96 24.51 37.49
CA THR A 291 -16.85 24.95 38.57
C THR A 291 -18.20 24.25 38.56
N ALA A 292 -18.65 23.76 37.40
CA ALA A 292 -19.87 22.96 37.28
C ALA A 292 -19.82 21.99 36.09
N ILE A 293 -20.56 20.88 36.19
CA ILE A 293 -20.91 20.02 35.06
C ILE A 293 -22.43 19.85 35.06
N THR A 294 -23.08 20.16 33.96
CA THR A 294 -24.52 19.91 33.77
C THR A 294 -24.73 18.90 32.66
N MET A 295 -25.67 17.99 32.82
CA MET A 295 -25.96 16.96 31.82
C MET A 295 -27.40 16.49 31.88
N ARG A 296 -27.84 15.84 30.80
CA ARG A 296 -29.05 14.99 30.82
C ARG A 296 -28.87 13.82 31.77
N ARG A 297 -29.97 13.25 32.28
CA ARG A 297 -29.96 12.13 33.24
C ARG A 297 -29.38 10.82 32.68
N ASP A 298 -29.54 10.58 31.39
CA ASP A 298 -29.00 9.41 30.65
C ASP A 298 -28.13 9.93 29.49
N PRO A 299 -26.95 10.49 29.79
CA PRO A 299 -26.17 11.28 28.84
C PRO A 299 -25.50 10.39 27.78
N ILE A 300 -25.45 10.90 26.55
CA ILE A 300 -24.59 10.38 25.48
C ILE A 300 -23.34 11.25 25.41
N TYR A 301 -22.19 10.67 25.76
CA TYR A 301 -20.91 11.32 25.64
C TYR A 301 -20.48 11.37 24.17
N ARG A 302 -20.34 12.57 23.62
CA ARG A 302 -19.74 12.79 22.30
C ARG A 302 -18.24 12.59 22.41
N HIS A 303 -17.75 11.47 21.90
CA HIS A 303 -16.33 11.24 21.64
C HIS A 303 -15.98 11.76 20.26
N LEU A 304 -14.75 12.22 20.07
CA LEU A 304 -14.23 12.60 18.76
C LEU A 304 -12.80 12.08 18.70
N GLN A 305 -12.60 11.01 17.95
CA GLN A 305 -11.28 10.43 17.76
C GLN A 305 -10.41 11.38 16.91
N PRO A 306 -9.20 11.77 17.35
CA PRO A 306 -8.32 12.68 16.60
C PRO A 306 -7.26 11.97 15.74
N THR A 307 -7.31 10.65 15.61
CA THR A 307 -6.36 9.85 14.81
C THR A 307 -6.81 9.69 13.35
N ARG A 308 -5.94 9.12 12.53
CA ARG A 308 -6.13 8.79 11.12
C ARG A 308 -7.57 8.55 10.65
N TRP A 309 -8.05 9.41 9.75
CA TRP A 309 -9.29 9.29 8.95
C TRP A 309 -10.62 9.27 9.72
N THR A 310 -10.69 10.00 10.81
CA THR A 310 -11.87 10.13 11.70
C THR A 310 -12.59 11.47 11.50
N ASP A 311 -13.61 11.75 12.33
CA ASP A 311 -14.36 13.01 12.33
C ASP A 311 -13.46 14.26 12.38
N HIS A 312 -12.33 14.19 13.10
CA HIS A 312 -11.38 15.30 13.21
C HIS A 312 -10.87 15.78 11.85
N HIS A 313 -10.53 14.83 10.96
CA HIS A 313 -10.04 15.12 9.61
C HIS A 313 -11.16 15.53 8.65
N ALA A 314 -12.40 15.11 8.91
CA ALA A 314 -13.54 15.46 8.08
C ALA A 314 -14.06 16.88 8.39
N ILE A 315 -14.12 17.26 9.68
CA ILE A 315 -14.56 18.60 10.13
C ILE A 315 -13.68 19.71 9.55
N CYS A 316 -12.41 19.40 9.37
CA CYS A 316 -11.38 20.21 8.74
C CYS A 316 -11.78 20.79 7.35
N GLU A 317 -12.57 20.07 6.55
CA GLU A 317 -13.06 20.55 5.25
C GLU A 317 -13.91 21.83 5.41
N PHE A 318 -14.70 21.91 6.47
CA PHE A 318 -15.63 23.02 6.72
C PHE A 318 -14.94 24.33 7.13
N ILE A 319 -13.67 24.27 7.52
CA ILE A 319 -12.85 25.45 7.81
C ILE A 319 -12.50 26.17 6.51
N ILE A 320 -12.01 25.44 5.51
CA ILE A 320 -11.36 26.01 4.33
C ILE A 320 -12.27 26.00 3.11
N ALA A 321 -12.90 24.88 2.77
CA ALA A 321 -13.60 24.73 1.50
C ALA A 321 -14.75 25.75 1.30
N PRO A 322 -15.64 25.99 2.28
CA PRO A 322 -16.76 26.94 2.10
C PRO A 322 -16.28 28.38 1.95
N MET A 323 -15.23 28.74 2.70
CA MET A 323 -14.64 30.08 2.64
C MET A 323 -13.92 30.31 1.31
N LEU A 324 -13.08 29.36 0.88
CA LEU A 324 -12.39 29.42 -0.40
C LEU A 324 -13.41 29.47 -1.54
N TYR A 325 -14.44 28.61 -1.52
CA TYR A 325 -15.54 28.65 -2.48
C TYR A 325 -16.20 30.03 -2.54
N GLY A 326 -16.57 30.60 -1.38
CA GLY A 326 -17.16 31.93 -1.27
C GLY A 326 -16.26 33.05 -1.81
N MET A 327 -14.96 33.01 -1.50
CA MET A 327 -13.97 33.98 -2.00
C MET A 327 -13.83 33.92 -3.52
N LEU A 328 -13.74 32.72 -4.09
CA LEU A 328 -13.62 32.52 -5.53
C LEU A 328 -14.90 32.95 -6.27
N LYS A 329 -16.08 32.60 -5.73
CA LYS A 329 -17.36 33.08 -6.24
C LYS A 329 -17.52 34.60 -6.14
N GLY A 330 -17.11 35.20 -5.04
CA GLY A 330 -17.13 36.65 -4.84
C GLY A 330 -16.26 37.41 -5.85
N LYS A 331 -15.21 36.78 -6.39
CA LYS A 331 -14.38 37.29 -7.49
C LYS A 331 -15.01 37.09 -8.88
N GLY A 332 -16.14 36.42 -8.98
CA GLY A 332 -16.79 36.11 -10.26
C GLY A 332 -16.13 34.98 -11.04
N LEU A 333 -15.35 34.12 -10.37
CA LEU A 333 -14.71 32.95 -10.98
C LEU A 333 -15.72 31.80 -11.17
N PRO A 334 -15.62 31.03 -12.26
CA PRO A 334 -16.55 29.96 -12.61
C PRO A 334 -16.31 28.67 -11.83
N VAL A 335 -16.28 28.75 -10.50
CA VAL A 335 -16.05 27.59 -9.60
C VAL A 335 -17.33 26.78 -9.44
N ARG A 336 -17.22 25.45 -9.49
CA ARG A 336 -18.32 24.50 -9.31
C ARG A 336 -18.37 23.98 -7.88
N ASP A 337 -17.24 23.51 -7.37
CA ASP A 337 -17.11 23.00 -6.00
C ASP A 337 -15.65 23.13 -5.50
N VAL A 338 -15.44 23.01 -4.20
CA VAL A 338 -14.13 22.92 -3.56
C VAL A 338 -14.17 21.78 -2.55
N THR A 339 -13.12 20.96 -2.48
CA THR A 339 -13.00 19.95 -1.43
C THR A 339 -11.63 19.96 -0.80
N ILE A 340 -11.59 19.58 0.47
CA ILE A 340 -10.38 19.23 1.21
C ILE A 340 -10.41 17.71 1.35
N PRO A 341 -9.64 16.94 0.56
CA PRO A 341 -9.68 15.48 0.63
C PRO A 341 -9.35 14.97 2.05
N LEU A 342 -10.12 14.01 2.56
CA LEU A 342 -9.99 13.46 3.92
C LEU A 342 -8.55 13.05 4.27
N HIS A 343 -7.82 12.50 3.29
CA HIS A 343 -6.44 12.02 3.44
C HIS A 343 -5.37 13.13 3.36
N SER A 344 -5.78 14.37 3.13
CA SER A 344 -4.88 15.51 2.99
C SER A 344 -4.76 16.38 4.25
N ALA A 345 -5.42 15.97 5.34
CA ALA A 345 -5.71 16.83 6.47
C ALA A 345 -6.37 18.12 5.97
N ILE A 346 -5.86 19.29 6.36
CA ILE A 346 -6.26 20.63 5.88
C ILE A 346 -5.26 21.24 4.90
N ASN A 347 -4.30 20.43 4.44
CA ASN A 347 -3.14 20.90 3.69
C ASN A 347 -3.32 20.85 2.18
N CYS A 348 -4.35 20.17 1.66
CA CYS A 348 -4.67 20.17 0.23
C CYS A 348 -6.09 20.69 -0.03
N ALA A 349 -6.23 21.59 -1.00
CA ALA A 349 -7.52 21.95 -1.56
C ALA A 349 -7.58 21.58 -3.04
N VAL A 350 -8.72 21.05 -3.47
CA VAL A 350 -9.04 20.84 -4.87
C VAL A 350 -10.18 21.78 -5.26
N ILE A 351 -9.96 22.58 -6.30
CA ILE A 351 -10.92 23.52 -6.86
C ILE A 351 -11.44 22.93 -8.17
N GLN A 352 -12.72 22.56 -8.19
CA GLN A 352 -13.40 22.17 -9.43
C GLN A 352 -13.98 23.41 -10.08
N MET A 353 -13.64 23.69 -11.33
CA MET A 353 -14.08 24.91 -12.02
C MET A 353 -14.27 24.70 -13.53
N SER A 354 -15.01 25.61 -14.16
CA SER A 354 -15.19 25.65 -15.61
C SER A 354 -14.51 26.91 -16.17
N PRO A 355 -13.18 26.91 -16.29
CA PRO A 355 -12.41 28.12 -16.56
C PRO A 355 -12.78 28.74 -17.91
N ARG A 356 -12.87 30.07 -17.98
CA ARG A 356 -13.08 30.81 -19.23
C ARG A 356 -11.76 31.14 -19.92
N SER A 357 -10.69 31.30 -19.13
CA SER A 357 -9.33 31.60 -19.57
C SER A 357 -8.31 31.00 -18.59
N GLU A 358 -7.02 31.00 -18.94
CA GLU A 358 -5.94 30.55 -18.04
C GLU A 358 -5.84 31.45 -16.79
N GLU A 359 -6.16 32.73 -16.94
CA GLU A 359 -6.15 33.71 -15.86
C GLU A 359 -7.18 33.39 -14.78
N ASP A 360 -8.36 32.83 -15.13
CA ASP A 360 -9.33 32.37 -14.13
C ASP A 360 -8.70 31.32 -13.20
N VAL A 361 -7.96 30.36 -13.76
CA VAL A 361 -7.31 29.29 -13.00
C VAL A 361 -6.16 29.85 -12.17
N ARG A 362 -5.34 30.73 -12.76
CA ARG A 362 -4.24 31.40 -12.07
C ARG A 362 -4.73 32.24 -10.90
N GLU A 363 -5.81 33.01 -11.06
CA GLU A 363 -6.44 33.77 -9.99
C GLU A 363 -7.01 32.87 -8.90
N ALA A 364 -7.61 31.73 -9.27
CA ALA A 364 -8.13 30.76 -8.31
C ALA A 364 -7.01 30.15 -7.46
N LEU A 365 -5.94 29.67 -8.10
CA LEU A 365 -4.77 29.10 -7.44
C LEU A 365 -4.09 30.14 -6.53
N LEU A 366 -3.83 31.36 -7.02
CA LEU A 366 -3.23 32.44 -6.23
C LEU A 366 -4.11 32.83 -5.03
N THR A 367 -5.44 32.84 -5.20
CA THR A 367 -6.37 33.11 -4.10
C THR A 367 -6.23 32.04 -3.01
N ALA A 368 -6.19 30.76 -3.38
CA ALA A 368 -6.05 29.67 -2.42
C ALA A 368 -4.68 29.66 -1.74
N ILE A 369 -3.57 29.68 -2.48
CA ILE A 369 -2.23 29.57 -1.89
C ILE A 369 -1.79 30.81 -1.12
N SER A 370 -2.46 31.96 -1.29
CA SER A 370 -2.22 33.17 -0.49
C SER A 370 -3.07 33.26 0.79
N MET A 371 -4.05 32.36 0.96
CA MET A 371 -4.87 32.33 2.17
C MET A 371 -3.99 32.14 3.42
N PRO A 372 -4.29 32.86 4.52
CA PRO A 372 -3.52 32.72 5.74
C PRO A 372 -3.63 31.27 6.23
N TYR A 373 -2.46 30.72 6.56
CA TYR A 373 -2.27 29.40 7.14
C TYR A 373 -2.46 28.17 6.22
N MET A 374 -3.51 28.12 5.38
CA MET A 374 -3.86 26.95 4.54
C MET A 374 -4.53 27.37 3.23
N PRO A 375 -4.62 26.50 2.21
CA PRO A 375 -3.97 25.18 2.05
C PRO A 375 -2.51 25.30 1.58
N ARG A 376 -1.71 24.24 1.79
CA ARG A 376 -0.31 24.15 1.32
C ARG A 376 -0.21 23.75 -0.15
N LEU A 377 -1.05 22.80 -0.56
CA LEU A 377 -1.17 22.30 -1.94
C LEU A 377 -2.56 22.69 -2.46
N THR A 378 -2.64 23.33 -3.62
CA THR A 378 -3.92 23.60 -4.29
C THR A 378 -3.89 23.02 -5.70
N ILE A 379 -4.94 22.31 -6.09
CA ILE A 379 -5.10 21.73 -7.42
C ILE A 379 -6.37 22.30 -8.04
N ALA A 380 -6.29 22.84 -9.26
CA ALA A 380 -7.47 23.23 -10.03
C ALA A 380 -7.75 22.17 -11.11
N VAL A 381 -9.01 21.73 -11.23
CA VAL A 381 -9.45 20.73 -12.22
C VAL A 381 -10.76 21.16 -12.89
N ASP A 382 -11.04 20.66 -14.10
CA ASP A 382 -12.30 20.92 -14.80
C ASP A 382 -13.49 20.18 -14.16
N GLU A 383 -14.70 20.57 -14.55
CA GLU A 383 -15.97 19.95 -14.14
C GLU A 383 -16.15 18.47 -14.51
N ASP A 384 -15.29 17.91 -15.37
CA ASP A 384 -15.35 16.50 -15.77
C ASP A 384 -14.50 15.58 -14.89
N ILE A 385 -13.83 16.15 -13.88
CA ILE A 385 -13.06 15.41 -12.87
C ILE A 385 -13.89 15.31 -11.59
N ASP A 386 -14.14 14.09 -11.11
CA ASP A 386 -14.70 13.86 -9.78
C ASP A 386 -13.64 14.15 -8.71
N ILE A 387 -13.81 15.28 -8.00
CA ILE A 387 -12.88 15.71 -6.97
C ILE A 387 -12.90 14.85 -5.70
N HIS A 388 -13.84 13.92 -5.58
CA HIS A 388 -13.93 12.97 -4.48
C HIS A 388 -13.32 11.61 -4.79
N ASP A 389 -12.94 11.36 -6.06
CA ASP A 389 -12.24 10.15 -6.49
C ASP A 389 -10.74 10.45 -6.65
N PRO A 390 -9.86 9.89 -5.79
CA PRO A 390 -8.43 10.03 -5.93
C PRO A 390 -7.88 9.56 -7.28
N GLN A 391 -8.49 8.55 -7.91
CA GLN A 391 -8.06 8.06 -9.22
C GLN A 391 -8.29 9.13 -10.30
N ASP A 392 -9.42 9.81 -10.22
CA ASP A 392 -9.79 10.85 -11.19
C ASP A 392 -8.92 12.11 -11.06
N LEU A 393 -8.53 12.44 -9.83
CA LEU A 393 -7.52 13.46 -9.55
C LEU A 393 -6.14 13.09 -10.09
N ILE A 394 -5.68 11.84 -9.87
CA ILE A 394 -4.40 11.35 -10.40
C ILE A 394 -4.42 11.37 -11.94
N TYR A 395 -5.54 10.98 -12.56
CA TYR A 395 -5.72 11.08 -14.01
C TYR A 395 -5.52 12.52 -14.49
N ALA A 396 -6.19 13.49 -13.85
CA ALA A 396 -6.07 14.90 -14.22
C ALA A 396 -4.61 15.39 -14.10
N LEU A 397 -3.95 15.07 -12.98
CA LEU A 397 -2.54 15.41 -12.76
C LEU A 397 -1.60 14.78 -13.79
N SER A 398 -1.89 13.55 -14.23
CA SER A 398 -0.98 12.79 -15.11
C SER A 398 -1.03 13.24 -16.57
N ILE A 399 -2.17 13.76 -17.02
CA ILE A 399 -2.40 14.06 -18.44
C ILE A 399 -2.68 15.53 -18.74
N ARG A 400 -2.93 16.37 -17.74
CA ARG A 400 -3.25 17.81 -17.92
C ARG A 400 -2.20 18.76 -17.35
N VAL A 401 -1.14 18.25 -16.72
CA VAL A 401 -0.11 19.07 -16.07
C VAL A 401 1.21 18.97 -16.84
N ASP A 402 1.72 20.10 -17.31
CA ASP A 402 3.13 20.28 -17.63
C ASP A 402 3.83 20.98 -16.45
N PRO A 403 4.68 20.27 -15.68
CA PRO A 403 5.31 20.83 -14.49
C PRO A 403 6.12 22.13 -14.73
N ALA A 404 6.63 22.36 -15.95
CA ALA A 404 7.39 23.56 -16.27
C ALA A 404 6.50 24.81 -16.43
N ARG A 405 5.22 24.62 -16.74
CA ARG A 405 4.27 25.70 -17.06
C ARG A 405 3.17 25.85 -16.00
N ASP A 406 2.69 24.72 -15.47
CA ASP A 406 1.40 24.61 -14.79
C ASP A 406 1.55 24.57 -13.25
N LEU A 407 2.73 24.89 -12.73
CA LEU A 407 3.02 24.96 -11.30
C LEU A 407 3.27 26.41 -10.84
N ILE A 408 2.70 26.76 -9.69
CA ILE A 408 2.95 28.03 -9.00
C ILE A 408 3.54 27.70 -7.64
N VAL A 409 4.81 28.06 -7.43
CA VAL A 409 5.48 27.90 -6.12
C VAL A 409 5.58 29.26 -5.44
N LEU A 410 5.06 29.37 -4.21
CA LEU A 410 5.27 30.52 -3.35
C LEU A 410 6.07 30.09 -2.12
N ASP A 411 7.16 30.80 -1.84
CA ASP A 411 7.95 30.60 -0.62
C ASP A 411 7.52 31.56 0.50
N LYS A 412 7.84 31.19 1.75
CA LYS A 412 7.66 32.01 2.96
C LYS A 412 6.21 32.48 3.19
N VAL A 413 5.24 31.62 2.91
CA VAL A 413 3.82 31.89 3.25
C VAL A 413 3.55 31.41 4.67
N ARG A 414 2.71 32.15 5.41
CA ARG A 414 2.34 31.80 6.81
C ARG A 414 1.66 30.43 6.88
N THR A 415 2.04 29.62 7.86
CA THR A 415 1.39 28.36 8.28
C THR A 415 1.34 28.28 9.82
N PHE A 416 0.99 27.13 10.38
CA PHE A 416 0.88 26.91 11.83
C PHE A 416 2.04 26.11 12.41
N GLU A 417 2.29 26.25 13.71
CA GLU A 417 3.34 25.52 14.44
C GLU A 417 3.15 24.00 14.49
N GLU A 418 1.95 23.51 14.19
CA GLU A 418 1.65 22.08 14.15
C GLU A 418 2.12 21.38 12.87
N ASP A 419 2.32 22.13 11.78
CA ASP A 419 2.85 21.55 10.55
C ASP A 419 4.33 21.15 10.78
N PRO A 420 4.69 19.86 10.68
CA PRO A 420 6.06 19.40 10.94
C PRO A 420 7.08 19.99 9.96
N LEU A 421 6.63 20.56 8.85
CA LEU A 421 7.48 21.21 7.84
C LEU A 421 7.53 22.74 8.01
N GLY A 422 6.80 23.31 8.97
CA GLY A 422 6.81 24.75 9.25
C GLY A 422 8.14 25.23 9.83
N HIS A 423 8.64 26.35 9.34
CA HIS A 423 9.85 26.98 9.84
C HIS A 423 9.52 28.19 10.73
N ARG A 424 10.24 28.37 11.84
CA ARG A 424 10.10 29.58 12.67
C ARG A 424 10.50 30.83 11.89
N ILE A 425 9.72 31.89 12.06
CA ILE A 425 10.01 33.20 11.46
C ILE A 425 11.02 33.93 12.36
N PRO A 426 12.18 34.37 11.83
CA PRO A 426 13.17 35.11 12.62
C PRO A 426 12.58 36.37 13.27
N GLY A 427 12.83 36.55 14.57
CA GLY A 427 12.27 37.65 15.36
C GLY A 427 10.82 37.44 15.83
N MET A 428 10.21 36.28 15.53
CA MET A 428 8.89 35.87 16.01
C MET A 428 8.95 34.47 16.64
N GLU A 429 10.03 34.15 17.35
CA GLU A 429 10.28 32.80 17.88
C GLU A 429 9.24 32.34 18.90
N GLU A 430 8.52 33.25 19.57
CA GLU A 430 7.44 32.96 20.52
C GLU A 430 6.05 32.90 19.85
N SER A 431 5.97 33.10 18.53
CA SER A 431 4.71 33.08 17.77
C SER A 431 4.34 31.65 17.36
N ILE A 432 3.04 31.32 17.45
CA ILE A 432 2.45 30.08 16.90
C ILE A 432 2.41 30.05 15.36
N VAL A 433 2.84 31.15 14.72
CA VAL A 433 2.87 31.31 13.26
C VAL A 433 4.24 30.96 12.72
N THR A 434 4.29 29.98 11.84
CA THR A 434 5.48 29.54 11.11
C THR A 434 5.36 29.94 9.64
N SER A 435 6.40 29.67 8.84
CA SER A 435 6.37 29.85 7.39
C SER A 435 6.75 28.58 6.64
N ILE A 436 6.16 28.38 5.45
CA ILE A 436 6.40 27.23 4.57
C ILE A 436 6.23 27.65 3.11
N GLY A 437 6.78 26.83 2.20
CA GLY A 437 6.47 26.90 0.78
C GLY A 437 5.09 26.31 0.45
N ARG A 438 4.44 26.84 -0.58
CA ARG A 438 3.14 26.38 -1.08
C ARG A 438 3.16 26.16 -2.59
N LEU A 439 2.33 25.24 -3.05
CA LEU A 439 2.25 24.81 -4.44
C LEU A 439 0.80 24.92 -4.96
N GLY A 440 0.61 25.65 -6.05
CA GLY A 440 -0.59 25.60 -6.88
C GLY A 440 -0.32 24.79 -8.14
N ILE A 441 -1.26 23.93 -8.54
CA ILE A 441 -1.19 23.08 -9.73
C ILE A 441 -2.41 23.37 -10.60
N ASP A 442 -2.17 23.79 -11.83
CA ASP A 442 -3.19 23.84 -12.87
C ASP A 442 -3.27 22.46 -13.55
N ALA A 443 -4.31 21.69 -13.24
CA ALA A 443 -4.63 20.42 -13.88
C ALA A 443 -5.89 20.55 -14.74
N THR A 444 -6.15 21.75 -15.26
CA THR A 444 -7.28 22.01 -16.15
C THR A 444 -6.92 21.80 -17.63
N LYS A 445 -7.93 21.54 -18.45
CA LYS A 445 -7.81 21.54 -19.90
C LYS A 445 -7.54 22.97 -20.39
N PRO A 446 -6.96 23.15 -21.60
CA PRO A 446 -6.93 24.45 -22.26
C PRO A 446 -8.32 25.13 -22.24
N PRO A 447 -8.39 26.46 -22.00
CA PRO A 447 -9.67 27.15 -21.84
C PRO A 447 -10.48 27.17 -23.15
N PRO A 448 -11.80 27.43 -23.08
CA PRO A 448 -12.69 27.40 -24.24
C PRO A 448 -12.29 28.31 -25.42
N CYS A 449 -11.48 29.36 -25.19
CA CYS A 449 -10.92 30.20 -26.25
C CYS A 449 -9.86 29.50 -27.12
N ARG A 450 -9.36 28.33 -26.72
CA ARG A 450 -8.48 27.44 -27.50
C ARG A 450 -9.16 26.09 -27.78
N PRO A 451 -10.25 26.06 -28.56
CA PRO A 451 -11.11 24.88 -28.70
C PRO A 451 -10.43 23.70 -29.38
N THR A 452 -9.49 23.96 -30.30
CA THR A 452 -8.72 22.94 -31.01
C THR A 452 -7.72 22.21 -30.11
N GLU A 453 -7.21 22.86 -29.08
CA GLU A 453 -6.37 22.22 -28.07
C GLU A 453 -7.23 21.52 -27.03
N ARG A 454 -8.31 22.18 -26.57
CA ARG A 454 -9.22 21.65 -25.55
C ARG A 454 -9.86 20.32 -25.95
N ILE A 455 -10.25 20.16 -27.22
CA ILE A 455 -10.92 18.94 -27.72
C ILE A 455 -10.08 17.67 -27.54
N LEU A 456 -8.75 17.79 -27.52
CA LEU A 456 -7.84 16.66 -27.33
C LEU A 456 -7.90 16.07 -25.92
N PHE A 457 -8.50 16.80 -24.97
CA PHE A 457 -8.65 16.40 -23.57
C PHE A 457 -10.09 16.00 -23.23
N GLU A 458 -10.97 15.84 -24.22
CA GLU A 458 -12.30 15.28 -23.98
C GLU A 458 -12.20 13.80 -23.61
N ARG A 459 -12.96 13.40 -22.58
CA ARG A 459 -13.00 12.01 -22.14
C ARG A 459 -13.67 11.17 -23.21
N LEU A 460 -12.97 10.12 -23.64
CA LEU A 460 -13.58 9.08 -24.45
C LEU A 460 -14.63 8.35 -23.62
N ARG A 461 -15.83 8.21 -24.18
CA ARG A 461 -16.95 7.50 -23.57
C ARG A 461 -17.31 6.29 -24.42
N ALA A 462 -17.72 5.22 -23.76
CA ALA A 462 -18.15 4.02 -24.47
C ALA A 462 -19.43 4.33 -25.26
N ARG A 463 -19.55 3.77 -26.47
CA ARG A 463 -20.78 3.92 -27.27
C ARG A 463 -21.92 3.20 -26.56
N GLY A 464 -22.88 3.97 -26.04
CA GLY A 464 -24.00 3.45 -25.26
C GLY A 464 -23.86 3.62 -23.75
N GLU A 465 -22.76 4.22 -23.27
CA GLU A 465 -22.59 4.57 -21.85
C GLU A 465 -23.79 5.40 -21.34
N GLY A 466 -24.35 4.99 -20.18
CA GLY A 466 -25.54 5.59 -19.58
C GLY A 466 -26.87 5.32 -20.32
N ARG A 467 -26.86 4.51 -21.37
CA ARG A 467 -28.06 4.12 -22.15
C ARG A 467 -28.23 2.61 -22.27
N VAL A 468 -27.13 1.88 -22.27
CA VAL A 468 -27.05 0.42 -22.28
C VAL A 468 -26.56 0.03 -20.89
N PHE A 469 -27.45 -0.51 -20.06
CA PHE A 469 -27.08 -0.93 -18.72
C PHE A 469 -26.94 -2.44 -18.70
N LEU A 470 -25.85 -2.93 -18.11
CA LEU A 470 -25.59 -4.37 -18.00
C LEU A 470 -26.79 -5.12 -17.41
N LYS A 471 -27.47 -4.51 -16.43
CA LYS A 471 -28.69 -5.02 -15.80
C LYS A 471 -29.84 -5.35 -16.78
N ASP A 472 -29.89 -4.70 -17.94
CA ASP A 472 -30.96 -4.90 -18.93
C ASP A 472 -30.65 -6.07 -19.88
N PHE A 473 -29.40 -6.54 -19.91
CA PHE A 473 -28.93 -7.66 -20.73
C PHE A 473 -28.69 -8.92 -19.92
N ILE A 474 -28.67 -8.80 -18.58
CA ILE A 474 -28.73 -9.92 -17.66
C ILE A 474 -30.21 -10.18 -17.35
N THR A 475 -30.78 -11.26 -17.88
CA THR A 475 -32.01 -11.82 -17.31
C THR A 475 -31.65 -12.34 -15.93
N GLU A 476 -32.49 -12.10 -14.91
CA GLU A 476 -32.32 -12.58 -13.53
C GLU A 476 -31.85 -14.05 -13.49
N GLU A 477 -30.53 -14.25 -13.53
CA GLU A 477 -29.92 -15.39 -12.89
C GLU A 477 -29.83 -14.98 -11.44
N LYS A 478 -30.67 -15.64 -10.65
CA LYS A 478 -30.51 -15.69 -9.21
C LYS A 478 -29.03 -15.87 -8.90
N GLU A 479 -28.54 -15.09 -7.94
CA GLU A 479 -27.45 -15.53 -7.07
C GLU A 479 -27.88 -16.86 -6.41
N GLU A 480 -27.73 -17.97 -7.11
CA GLU A 480 -27.92 -19.31 -6.58
C GLU A 480 -26.55 -19.91 -6.30
N SER A 481 -26.38 -20.29 -5.04
CA SER A 481 -25.27 -21.07 -4.51
C SER A 481 -24.90 -22.22 -5.44
N ILE A 482 -23.68 -22.21 -6.00
CA ILE A 482 -23.13 -23.41 -6.63
C ILE A 482 -22.42 -24.21 -5.54
N MET A 483 -23.20 -25.12 -4.97
CA MET A 483 -22.73 -26.22 -4.12
C MET A 483 -21.86 -27.19 -4.93
N THR A 484 -20.64 -27.38 -4.42
CA THR A 484 -19.91 -28.64 -4.27
C THR A 484 -20.14 -29.75 -5.31
N SER A 485 -19.12 -29.99 -6.14
CA SER A 485 -18.75 -31.34 -6.54
C SER A 485 -17.24 -31.53 -6.38
N SER A 486 -16.81 -32.00 -5.21
CA SER A 486 -15.44 -32.46 -4.99
C SER A 486 -15.29 -33.84 -5.64
N GLN A 487 -14.55 -33.92 -6.75
CA GLN A 487 -13.93 -35.18 -7.16
C GLN A 487 -12.48 -35.19 -6.65
N PRO A 488 -11.96 -36.36 -6.22
CA PRO A 488 -10.60 -36.44 -5.70
C PRO A 488 -9.57 -36.22 -6.82
N ALA A 489 -8.52 -35.47 -6.48
CA ALA A 489 -7.44 -35.08 -7.36
C ALA A 489 -6.65 -36.30 -7.93
N PRO A 490 -6.11 -36.19 -9.16
CA PRO A 490 -5.09 -37.11 -9.63
C PRO A 490 -3.81 -36.99 -8.79
N HIS A 491 -3.04 -38.08 -8.72
CA HIS A 491 -1.79 -38.18 -7.97
C HIS A 491 -0.72 -37.21 -8.49
N ILE A 492 -0.63 -36.01 -7.90
CA ILE A 492 0.52 -35.12 -8.08
C ILE A 492 1.59 -35.55 -7.07
N HIS A 493 2.73 -36.02 -7.59
CA HIS A 493 3.87 -36.54 -6.82
C HIS A 493 4.38 -35.52 -5.78
N GLN A 494 4.54 -35.96 -4.53
CA GLN A 494 4.91 -35.15 -3.36
C GLN A 494 6.41 -34.78 -3.26
N ASP A 495 7.26 -35.22 -4.20
CA ASP A 495 8.70 -35.06 -4.05
C ASP A 495 9.20 -33.75 -4.68
N ALA A 496 9.11 -32.66 -3.91
CA ALA A 496 9.64 -31.33 -4.24
C ALA A 496 11.16 -31.32 -4.53
N LYS A 497 11.90 -32.35 -4.08
CA LYS A 497 13.34 -32.51 -4.33
C LYS A 497 13.67 -32.94 -5.76
N ASP A 498 12.78 -33.68 -6.43
CA ASP A 498 12.99 -34.17 -7.79
C ASP A 498 12.73 -33.11 -8.88
N ILE A 499 12.08 -32.01 -8.50
CA ILE A 499 11.57 -30.98 -9.41
C ILE A 499 12.62 -29.87 -9.66
N LEU A 500 13.49 -29.60 -8.68
CA LEU A 500 14.64 -28.68 -8.79
C LEU A 500 15.99 -29.39 -8.87
N SER A 501 16.04 -30.70 -8.64
CA SER A 501 17.20 -31.49 -9.04
C SER A 501 17.27 -31.43 -10.56
N LEU A 502 18.23 -30.65 -11.09
CA LEU A 502 18.72 -30.53 -12.47
C LEU A 502 17.80 -31.11 -13.57
N PRO A 503 17.45 -30.32 -14.61
CA PRO A 503 16.48 -30.72 -15.65
C PRO A 503 16.70 -32.16 -16.07
N GLN A 504 15.62 -32.96 -16.18
CA GLN A 504 15.67 -34.28 -16.81
C GLN A 504 16.49 -34.13 -18.09
N GLN A 505 17.74 -34.62 -18.06
CA GLN A 505 18.70 -34.29 -19.10
C GLN A 505 18.27 -35.01 -20.39
N GLY A 506 17.80 -34.23 -21.36
CA GLY A 506 17.57 -34.68 -22.72
C GLY A 506 16.18 -34.40 -23.28
N ILE A 507 16.03 -34.63 -24.58
CA ILE A 507 14.75 -34.52 -25.29
C ILE A 507 13.81 -35.67 -24.92
N THR A 508 12.59 -35.33 -24.48
CA THR A 508 11.56 -36.29 -24.08
C THR A 508 10.46 -36.34 -25.13
N ARG A 509 10.14 -37.54 -25.63
CA ARG A 509 9.02 -37.74 -26.55
C ARG A 509 7.70 -37.69 -25.78
N VAL A 510 6.77 -36.89 -26.27
CA VAL A 510 5.43 -36.70 -25.70
C VAL A 510 4.38 -37.43 -26.53
N LYS A 511 4.41 -37.26 -27.85
CA LYS A 511 3.53 -37.93 -28.82
C LYS A 511 4.27 -38.14 -30.14
N ASP A 512 3.60 -38.60 -31.18
CA ASP A 512 4.29 -38.81 -32.45
C ASP A 512 4.72 -37.48 -33.07
N GLY A 513 6.01 -37.36 -33.40
CA GLY A 513 6.59 -36.10 -33.86
C GLY A 513 6.62 -34.96 -32.83
N ILE A 514 6.18 -35.17 -31.57
CA ILE A 514 6.10 -34.11 -30.56
C ILE A 514 6.99 -34.43 -29.36
N TYR A 515 7.86 -33.50 -29.00
CA TYR A 515 8.86 -33.63 -27.95
C TYR A 515 8.92 -32.37 -27.09
N VAL A 516 9.54 -32.50 -25.92
CA VAL A 516 9.86 -31.40 -25.01
C VAL A 516 11.31 -31.53 -24.56
N VAL A 517 12.03 -30.41 -24.57
CA VAL A 517 13.32 -30.27 -23.90
C VAL A 517 13.10 -29.44 -22.64
N TYR A 518 13.40 -30.02 -21.48
CA TYR A 518 13.25 -29.35 -20.19
C TYR A 518 14.47 -28.46 -19.92
N GLU A 519 14.28 -27.15 -19.96
CA GLU A 519 15.20 -26.15 -19.45
C GLU A 519 14.51 -25.40 -18.29
N LEU A 520 14.93 -24.18 -17.95
CA LEU A 520 14.19 -23.37 -16.98
C LEU A 520 12.73 -23.22 -17.43
N ALA A 521 12.50 -22.81 -18.69
CA ALA A 521 11.24 -22.91 -19.40
C ALA A 521 11.26 -24.10 -20.38
N ASN A 522 10.11 -24.71 -20.62
CA ASN A 522 9.98 -25.83 -21.54
C ASN A 522 10.13 -25.37 -23.00
N ALA A 523 11.00 -26.03 -23.76
CA ALA A 523 11.04 -25.88 -25.20
C ALA A 523 10.27 -27.02 -25.86
N GLY A 524 9.13 -26.70 -26.48
CA GLY A 524 8.38 -27.63 -27.32
C GLY A 524 9.07 -27.86 -28.66
N VAL A 525 9.08 -29.10 -29.13
CA VAL A 525 9.69 -29.46 -30.43
C VAL A 525 8.70 -30.29 -31.23
N VAL A 526 8.31 -29.78 -32.40
CA VAL A 526 7.41 -30.43 -33.34
C VAL A 526 8.19 -30.80 -34.58
N ILE A 527 8.35 -32.10 -34.83
CA ILE A 527 9.01 -32.67 -36.01
C ILE A 527 7.91 -33.22 -36.92
N ALA A 528 7.83 -32.66 -38.12
CA ALA A 528 6.93 -33.11 -39.17
C ALA A 528 7.71 -33.35 -40.47
N ASP A 529 7.08 -33.83 -41.54
CA ASP A 529 7.73 -34.16 -42.82
C ASP A 529 8.56 -33.01 -43.43
N GLU A 530 8.06 -31.77 -43.43
CA GLU A 530 8.73 -30.60 -44.03
C GLU A 530 9.88 -30.03 -43.18
N GLY A 531 9.83 -30.18 -41.85
CA GLY A 531 10.82 -29.56 -40.97
C GLY A 531 10.50 -29.66 -39.49
N VAL A 532 11.15 -28.80 -38.71
CA VAL A 532 10.99 -28.70 -37.26
C VAL A 532 10.49 -27.31 -36.87
N ALA A 533 9.50 -27.26 -35.97
CA ALA A 533 9.10 -26.04 -35.26
C ALA A 533 9.47 -26.17 -33.78
N VAL A 534 10.06 -25.11 -33.21
CA VAL A 534 10.38 -25.00 -31.79
C VAL A 534 9.44 -23.99 -31.14
N ILE A 535 8.82 -24.35 -30.02
CA ILE A 535 7.90 -23.50 -29.27
C ILE A 535 8.61 -23.10 -27.98
N ASP A 536 8.84 -21.79 -27.84
CA ASP A 536 9.71 -21.11 -26.90
C ASP A 536 11.20 -21.45 -27.02
N THR A 537 12.05 -20.43 -26.92
CA THR A 537 13.48 -20.54 -27.23
C THR A 537 14.38 -20.53 -26.00
N THR A 538 13.81 -20.62 -24.79
CA THR A 538 14.51 -20.70 -23.50
C THR A 538 15.26 -19.42 -23.10
N THR A 539 15.90 -19.44 -21.93
CA THR A 539 16.42 -18.27 -21.20
C THR A 539 17.73 -17.67 -21.71
N SER A 540 18.43 -18.32 -22.63
CA SER A 540 19.69 -17.77 -23.18
C SER A 540 20.13 -18.46 -24.46
N PRO A 541 21.09 -17.87 -25.20
CA PRO A 541 21.74 -18.55 -26.33
C PRO A 541 22.40 -19.88 -25.95
N ALA A 542 22.97 -19.99 -24.74
CA ALA A 542 23.59 -21.22 -24.27
C ALA A 542 22.54 -22.34 -24.05
N SER A 543 21.39 -21.98 -23.47
CA SER A 543 20.25 -22.88 -23.28
C SER A 543 19.63 -23.28 -24.62
N ALA A 544 19.40 -22.33 -25.51
CA ALA A 544 18.89 -22.58 -26.86
C ALA A 544 19.81 -23.52 -27.66
N LYS A 545 21.13 -23.38 -27.53
CA LYS A 545 22.08 -24.29 -28.15
C LYS A 545 21.95 -25.73 -27.64
N ARG A 546 21.70 -25.92 -26.34
CA ARG A 546 21.42 -27.27 -25.79
C ARG A 546 20.14 -27.85 -26.38
N VAL A 547 19.08 -27.05 -26.52
CA VAL A 547 17.84 -27.48 -27.21
C VAL A 547 18.16 -27.93 -28.64
N VAL A 548 18.96 -27.17 -29.39
CA VAL A 548 19.39 -27.54 -30.74
C VAL A 548 20.21 -28.84 -30.73
N ASP A 549 21.16 -28.99 -29.81
CA ASP A 549 21.98 -30.19 -29.68
C ASP A 549 21.12 -31.42 -29.39
N GLU A 550 20.08 -31.30 -28.55
CA GLU A 550 19.11 -32.35 -28.30
C GLU A 550 18.24 -32.69 -29.52
N ILE A 551 17.76 -31.69 -30.26
CA ILE A 551 17.02 -31.89 -31.52
C ILE A 551 17.87 -32.67 -32.52
N ARG A 552 19.17 -32.33 -32.63
CA ARG A 552 20.11 -32.97 -33.57
C ARG A 552 20.43 -34.43 -33.23
N LYS A 553 20.16 -34.88 -32.00
CA LYS A 553 20.26 -36.31 -31.66
C LYS A 553 19.14 -37.15 -32.30
N ILE A 554 18.02 -36.53 -32.66
CA ILE A 554 16.83 -37.24 -33.14
C ILE A 554 16.40 -36.87 -34.56
N THR A 555 16.88 -35.76 -35.13
CA THR A 555 16.59 -35.39 -36.52
C THR A 555 17.60 -34.43 -37.16
N ASP A 556 17.86 -34.62 -38.46
CA ASP A 556 18.65 -33.74 -39.31
C ASP A 556 17.79 -32.74 -40.11
N LYS A 557 16.46 -32.76 -39.93
CA LYS A 557 15.55 -31.84 -40.63
C LYS A 557 15.84 -30.37 -40.31
N PRO A 558 15.59 -29.44 -41.25
CA PRO A 558 15.77 -28.02 -41.01
C PRO A 558 14.80 -27.53 -39.93
N ILE A 559 15.28 -26.64 -39.05
CA ILE A 559 14.42 -25.92 -38.11
C ILE A 559 13.85 -24.71 -38.85
N LEU A 560 12.56 -24.74 -39.14
CA LEU A 560 11.89 -23.75 -39.98
C LEU A 560 11.30 -22.61 -39.15
N TYR A 561 10.78 -22.92 -37.96
CA TYR A 561 10.10 -21.95 -37.10
C TYR A 561 10.61 -22.03 -35.66
N ALA A 562 10.76 -20.87 -35.03
CA ALA A 562 10.86 -20.71 -33.59
C ALA A 562 9.74 -19.76 -33.13
N ILE A 563 8.84 -20.25 -32.30
CA ILE A 563 7.58 -19.60 -31.95
C ILE A 563 7.67 -19.12 -30.51
N ASN A 564 7.48 -17.83 -30.25
CA ASN A 564 7.38 -17.30 -28.89
C ASN A 564 5.91 -17.28 -28.45
N THR A 565 5.64 -17.85 -27.27
CA THR A 565 4.30 -17.81 -26.67
C THR A 565 4.00 -16.45 -26.05
N HIS A 566 4.98 -15.78 -25.45
CA HIS A 566 4.83 -14.48 -24.80
C HIS A 566 6.17 -13.76 -24.55
N TYR A 567 6.13 -12.54 -23.98
CA TYR A 567 7.29 -11.66 -23.88
C TYR A 567 8.33 -11.98 -22.79
N HIS A 568 8.07 -12.93 -21.87
CA HIS A 568 9.01 -13.24 -20.80
C HIS A 568 10.33 -13.79 -21.36
N GLY A 569 11.45 -13.32 -20.80
CA GLY A 569 12.79 -13.54 -21.35
C GLY A 569 13.20 -15.02 -21.44
N ASP A 570 12.72 -15.84 -20.53
CA ASP A 570 12.89 -17.28 -20.50
C ASP A 570 12.17 -18.03 -21.62
N HIS A 571 11.35 -17.34 -22.42
CA HIS A 571 10.67 -17.90 -23.59
C HIS A 571 11.20 -17.36 -24.92
N ASN A 572 12.05 -16.31 -24.91
CA ASN A 572 12.50 -15.64 -26.14
C ASN A 572 13.99 -15.25 -26.23
N TYR A 573 14.78 -15.32 -25.16
CA TYR A 573 16.20 -14.89 -25.21
C TYR A 573 17.11 -15.83 -26.00
N GLY A 574 16.64 -17.03 -26.32
CA GLY A 574 17.31 -17.94 -27.25
C GLY A 574 17.06 -17.65 -28.74
N ASN A 575 16.20 -16.69 -29.10
CA ASN A 575 15.78 -16.44 -30.49
C ASN A 575 16.96 -16.26 -31.45
N VAL A 576 18.06 -15.63 -31.01
CA VAL A 576 19.26 -15.41 -31.83
C VAL A 576 19.85 -16.71 -32.39
N VAL A 577 19.85 -17.79 -31.61
CA VAL A 577 20.43 -19.08 -32.04
C VAL A 577 19.60 -19.69 -33.16
N PHE A 578 18.27 -19.66 -33.02
CA PHE A 578 17.38 -20.20 -34.04
C PHE A 578 17.38 -19.33 -35.31
N LYS A 579 17.51 -18.01 -35.16
CA LYS A 579 17.65 -17.08 -36.29
C LYS A 579 18.94 -17.36 -37.08
N GLU A 580 20.06 -17.59 -36.41
CA GLU A 580 21.34 -17.94 -37.04
C GLU A 580 21.28 -19.27 -37.80
N LEU A 581 20.43 -20.20 -37.36
CA LEU A 581 20.15 -21.47 -38.06
C LEU A 581 19.19 -21.33 -39.24
N GLY A 582 18.67 -20.12 -39.49
CA GLY A 582 17.76 -19.82 -40.60
C GLY A 582 16.27 -20.00 -40.28
N ALA A 583 15.90 -20.23 -39.02
CA ALA A 583 14.49 -20.31 -38.63
C ALA A 583 13.80 -18.93 -38.70
N THR A 584 12.52 -18.94 -39.04
CA THR A 584 11.66 -17.76 -38.91
C THR A 584 11.19 -17.63 -37.47
N ILE A 585 11.42 -16.48 -36.83
CA ILE A 585 10.93 -16.22 -35.48
C ILE A 585 9.48 -15.71 -35.58
N VAL A 586 8.55 -16.40 -34.92
CA VAL A 586 7.10 -16.17 -34.99
C VAL A 586 6.56 -15.76 -33.62
N GLY A 587 5.66 -14.79 -33.55
CA GLY A 587 4.96 -14.41 -32.31
C GLY A 587 3.89 -13.35 -32.56
N SER A 588 3.08 -13.02 -31.57
CA SER A 588 2.03 -12.02 -31.76
C SER A 588 2.60 -10.59 -31.89
N ASN A 589 1.83 -9.69 -32.50
CA ASN A 589 2.15 -8.25 -32.50
C ASN A 589 2.26 -7.71 -31.07
N LYS A 590 1.41 -8.20 -30.16
CA LYS A 590 1.44 -7.83 -28.73
C LYS A 590 2.72 -8.28 -28.05
N THR A 591 3.20 -9.49 -28.34
CA THR A 591 4.47 -10.01 -27.83
C THR A 591 5.64 -9.15 -28.28
N VAL A 592 5.70 -8.74 -29.55
CA VAL A 592 6.73 -7.80 -30.04
C VAL A 592 6.67 -6.46 -29.30
N GLU A 593 5.48 -5.90 -29.10
CA GLU A 593 5.27 -4.66 -28.37
C GLU A 593 5.79 -4.78 -26.92
N LEU A 594 5.41 -5.84 -26.21
CA LEU A 594 5.79 -6.06 -24.81
C LEU A 594 7.27 -6.38 -24.64
N MET A 595 7.88 -7.15 -25.54
CA MET A 595 9.32 -7.39 -25.55
C MET A 595 10.11 -6.08 -25.62
N ARG A 596 9.66 -5.12 -26.43
CA ARG A 596 10.31 -3.81 -26.57
C ARG A 596 10.04 -2.89 -25.40
N THR A 597 8.78 -2.77 -24.99
CA THR A 597 8.37 -1.80 -23.96
C THR A 597 8.78 -2.22 -22.56
N ARG A 598 8.99 -3.52 -22.32
CA ARG A 598 9.29 -4.08 -21.00
C ARG A 598 10.71 -4.59 -20.83
N GLU A 599 11.54 -4.53 -21.87
CA GLU A 599 12.94 -5.00 -21.87
C GLU A 599 13.71 -4.58 -20.62
N LYS A 600 13.72 -3.28 -20.29
CA LYS A 600 14.47 -2.77 -19.13
C LYS A 600 14.03 -3.42 -17.81
N ARG A 601 12.74 -3.68 -17.66
CA ARG A 601 12.16 -4.28 -16.46
C ARG A 601 12.50 -5.77 -16.39
N VAL A 602 12.33 -6.49 -17.50
CA VAL A 602 12.67 -7.92 -17.58
C VAL A 602 14.17 -8.10 -17.32
N LYS A 603 15.02 -7.24 -17.89
CA LYS A 603 16.46 -7.22 -17.62
C LYS A 603 16.77 -7.03 -16.13
N ALA A 604 16.17 -6.03 -15.48
CA ALA A 604 16.34 -5.78 -14.05
C ALA A 604 15.86 -6.97 -13.19
N PHE A 605 14.77 -7.64 -13.61
CA PHE A 605 14.26 -8.83 -12.95
C PHE A 605 15.30 -9.97 -12.93
N TYR A 606 15.89 -10.29 -14.08
CA TYR A 606 16.92 -11.32 -14.18
C TYR A 606 18.20 -10.93 -13.44
N GLU A 607 18.68 -9.69 -13.60
CA GLU A 607 19.87 -9.18 -12.91
C GLU A 607 19.73 -9.26 -11.38
N SER A 608 18.55 -8.95 -10.84
CA SER A 608 18.31 -9.06 -9.39
C SER A 608 18.42 -10.49 -8.85
N ARG A 609 18.25 -11.51 -9.70
CA ARG A 609 18.39 -12.95 -9.34
C ARG A 609 19.78 -13.50 -9.64
N ALA A 610 20.75 -12.59 -9.74
CA ALA A 610 22.11 -12.88 -10.16
C ALA A 610 22.20 -13.51 -11.55
N LEU A 611 21.18 -13.45 -12.42
CA LEU A 611 21.28 -13.94 -13.80
C LEU A 611 21.75 -12.80 -14.71
N PRO A 612 23.07 -12.63 -14.96
CA PRO A 612 23.57 -11.51 -15.73
C PRO A 612 23.04 -11.53 -17.16
N MET A 613 22.44 -10.41 -17.53
CA MET A 613 21.82 -10.18 -18.84
C MET A 613 22.81 -9.65 -19.89
N ALA A 614 24.08 -9.49 -19.54
CA ALA A 614 25.09 -8.83 -20.38
C ALA A 614 25.30 -9.50 -21.76
N ASN A 615 25.00 -10.80 -21.88
CA ASN A 615 25.13 -11.58 -23.11
C ASN A 615 23.78 -11.95 -23.74
N MET A 616 22.66 -11.44 -23.22
CA MET A 616 21.33 -11.76 -23.72
C MET A 616 20.87 -10.69 -24.71
N VAL A 617 20.46 -11.12 -25.90
CA VAL A 617 20.03 -10.24 -27.00
C VAL A 617 18.52 -10.37 -27.17
N VAL A 618 17.80 -9.28 -27.00
CA VAL A 618 16.36 -9.24 -27.29
C VAL A 618 16.16 -9.21 -28.81
N LEU A 619 15.83 -10.35 -29.38
CA LEU A 619 15.50 -10.49 -30.80
C LEU A 619 13.98 -10.75 -30.94
N PRO A 620 13.16 -9.74 -31.28
CA PRO A 620 11.72 -9.93 -31.43
C PRO A 620 11.37 -10.77 -32.68
N PRO A 621 10.18 -11.40 -32.72
CA PRO A 621 9.65 -12.06 -33.90
C PRO A 621 9.73 -11.26 -35.21
N ASP A 622 10.03 -11.95 -36.31
CA ASP A 622 10.04 -11.38 -37.67
C ASP A 622 8.69 -11.56 -38.38
N MET A 623 7.98 -12.65 -38.06
CA MET A 623 6.64 -12.94 -38.57
C MET A 623 5.64 -12.78 -37.44
N THR A 624 4.65 -11.91 -37.63
CA THR A 624 3.66 -11.61 -36.60
C THR A 624 2.21 -11.77 -37.05
N PHE A 625 1.34 -11.89 -36.06
CA PHE A 625 -0.11 -11.97 -36.20
C PHE A 625 -0.81 -11.22 -35.05
N ASP A 626 -2.08 -10.86 -35.23
CA ASP A 626 -2.86 -10.16 -34.22
C ASP A 626 -3.56 -11.15 -33.26
N GLU A 627 -4.46 -12.00 -33.77
CA GLU A 627 -5.28 -12.91 -32.95
C GLU A 627 -4.93 -14.40 -33.16
N GLU A 628 -4.82 -14.84 -34.41
CA GLU A 628 -4.49 -16.23 -34.75
C GLU A 628 -3.62 -16.34 -36.02
N LEU A 629 -2.84 -17.41 -36.08
CA LEU A 629 -2.02 -17.80 -37.22
C LEU A 629 -2.00 -19.32 -37.34
N GLU A 630 -2.23 -19.82 -38.56
CA GLU A 630 -2.06 -21.23 -38.89
C GLU A 630 -0.72 -21.43 -39.61
N LEU A 631 0.13 -22.30 -39.06
CA LEU A 631 1.36 -22.74 -39.71
C LEU A 631 1.25 -24.21 -40.10
N LYS A 632 1.40 -24.48 -41.40
CA LYS A 632 1.48 -25.84 -41.92
C LYS A 632 2.94 -26.27 -41.94
N LEU A 633 3.23 -27.37 -41.26
CA LEU A 633 4.54 -28.02 -41.24
C LEU A 633 4.35 -29.40 -41.88
N GLY A 634 3.98 -29.39 -43.17
CA GLY A 634 3.48 -30.54 -43.94
C GLY A 634 2.39 -31.40 -43.27
N ASP A 635 2.72 -32.52 -42.63
CA ASP A 635 1.74 -33.45 -42.03
C ASP A 635 1.14 -32.97 -40.69
N LYS A 636 1.61 -31.85 -40.13
CA LYS A 636 1.05 -31.25 -38.91
C LYS A 636 0.67 -29.79 -39.09
N THR A 637 -0.41 -29.38 -38.44
CA THR A 637 -0.91 -28.00 -38.43
C THR A 637 -0.76 -27.40 -37.04
N LEU A 638 -0.05 -26.27 -36.93
CA LEU A 638 0.12 -25.54 -35.68
C LEU A 638 -0.83 -24.33 -35.70
N HIS A 639 -1.82 -24.33 -34.81
CA HIS A 639 -2.71 -23.19 -34.58
C HIS A 639 -2.17 -22.34 -33.43
N LEU A 640 -1.56 -21.20 -33.76
CA LEU A 640 -1.12 -20.21 -32.81
C LEU A 640 -2.28 -19.26 -32.57
N LYS A 641 -2.75 -19.14 -31.33
CA LYS A 641 -3.93 -18.30 -31.03
C LYS A 641 -3.86 -17.67 -29.66
N PHE A 642 -4.33 -16.42 -29.60
CA PHE A 642 -4.64 -15.72 -28.36
C PHE A 642 -6.02 -16.16 -27.84
N TYR A 643 -6.05 -16.95 -26.76
CA TYR A 643 -7.29 -17.44 -26.15
C TYR A 643 -7.84 -16.52 -25.05
N GLY A 644 -7.12 -15.44 -24.75
CA GLY A 644 -7.42 -14.50 -23.68
C GLY A 644 -6.18 -14.21 -22.82
N GLU A 645 -6.32 -13.22 -21.94
CA GLU A 645 -5.24 -12.81 -21.02
C GLU A 645 -4.99 -13.89 -19.96
N GLY A 646 -3.71 -14.20 -19.72
CA GLY A 646 -3.25 -15.22 -18.77
C GLY A 646 -2.30 -14.63 -17.74
N GLU A 647 -1.15 -15.29 -17.52
CA GLU A 647 -0.04 -14.71 -16.73
C GLU A 647 0.41 -13.36 -17.31
N THR A 648 0.37 -13.23 -18.63
CA THR A 648 0.63 -11.99 -19.37
C THR A 648 -0.52 -11.66 -20.31
N ASP A 649 -0.62 -10.38 -20.70
CA ASP A 649 -1.68 -9.90 -21.59
C ASP A 649 -1.46 -10.31 -23.07
N ASP A 650 -0.31 -10.92 -23.41
CA ASP A 650 0.08 -11.35 -24.76
C ASP A 650 0.16 -12.88 -24.92
N ALA A 651 -0.28 -13.65 -23.92
CA ALA A 651 -0.07 -15.09 -23.88
C ALA A 651 -0.79 -15.83 -25.03
N VAL A 652 0.00 -16.41 -25.94
CA VAL A 652 -0.45 -17.25 -27.05
C VAL A 652 -0.26 -18.72 -26.70
N ALA A 653 -1.25 -19.55 -27.07
CA ALA A 653 -1.11 -21.00 -27.03
C ALA A 653 -0.98 -21.58 -28.46
N VAL A 654 -0.24 -22.69 -28.58
CA VAL A 654 -0.06 -23.43 -29.83
C VAL A 654 -0.78 -24.77 -29.73
N TYR A 655 -1.82 -24.96 -30.53
CA TYR A 655 -2.61 -26.20 -30.56
C TYR A 655 -2.34 -27.00 -31.84
N ILE A 656 -2.14 -28.31 -31.69
CA ILE A 656 -1.90 -29.27 -32.77
C ILE A 656 -3.07 -30.27 -32.79
N PRO A 657 -4.08 -30.09 -33.66
CA PRO A 657 -5.30 -30.88 -33.65
C PRO A 657 -5.09 -32.35 -33.98
N GLU A 658 -4.16 -32.67 -34.89
CA GLU A 658 -3.89 -34.05 -35.32
C GLU A 658 -3.42 -34.92 -34.16
N GLU A 659 -2.66 -34.32 -33.23
CA GLU A 659 -2.11 -34.99 -32.06
C GLU A 659 -2.82 -34.59 -30.76
N LYS A 660 -3.81 -33.70 -30.80
CA LYS A 660 -4.52 -33.20 -29.60
C LYS A 660 -3.57 -32.68 -28.51
N VAL A 661 -2.52 -31.96 -28.91
CA VAL A 661 -1.51 -31.41 -27.99
C VAL A 661 -1.63 -29.89 -27.94
N LEU A 662 -1.65 -29.34 -26.73
CA LEU A 662 -1.62 -27.91 -26.46
C LEU A 662 -0.29 -27.51 -25.81
N PHE A 663 0.44 -26.59 -26.42
CA PHE A 663 1.52 -25.86 -25.76
C PHE A 663 0.96 -24.54 -25.24
N ALA A 664 0.90 -24.41 -23.91
CA ALA A 664 0.15 -23.32 -23.27
C ALA A 664 1.00 -22.13 -22.82
N GLY A 665 2.33 -22.24 -22.90
CA GLY A 665 3.25 -21.27 -22.28
C GLY A 665 2.91 -21.06 -20.80
N ASP A 666 3.12 -19.84 -20.31
CA ASP A 666 2.86 -19.48 -18.92
C ASP A 666 1.37 -19.30 -18.56
N THR A 667 0.46 -19.50 -19.53
CA THR A 667 -0.97 -19.58 -19.23
C THR A 667 -1.28 -20.78 -18.33
N VAL A 668 -0.46 -21.83 -18.39
CA VAL A 668 -0.59 -23.05 -17.59
C VAL A 668 0.77 -23.42 -16.99
N ILE A 669 0.90 -23.32 -15.66
CA ILE A 669 2.15 -23.57 -14.92
C ILE A 669 1.87 -24.47 -13.70
N PRO A 670 1.84 -25.80 -13.87
CA PRO A 670 1.68 -26.76 -12.77
C PRO A 670 3.00 -27.07 -12.07
N PHE A 671 3.88 -26.08 -11.96
CA PHE A 671 5.22 -26.21 -11.38
C PHE A 671 5.24 -25.72 -9.93
N GLY A 672 4.53 -26.46 -9.07
CA GLY A 672 4.25 -26.05 -7.69
C GLY A 672 2.96 -25.24 -7.58
N PHE A 673 2.89 -24.31 -6.63
CA PHE A 673 1.79 -23.37 -6.53
C PHE A 673 1.83 -22.41 -7.75
N PRO A 674 0.77 -22.31 -8.57
CA PRO A 674 0.81 -21.47 -9.76
C PRO A 674 1.06 -20.00 -9.42
N ILE A 675 1.90 -19.34 -10.21
CA ILE A 675 1.97 -17.89 -10.18
C ILE A 675 0.71 -17.35 -10.87
N PHE A 676 -0.10 -16.59 -10.14
CA PHE A 676 -1.33 -16.00 -10.66
C PHE A 676 -1.13 -14.52 -11.04
N GLY A 677 0.08 -14.15 -11.45
CA GLY A 677 0.50 -12.78 -11.68
C GLY A 677 1.25 -12.19 -10.49
N MET A 678 2.23 -11.36 -10.83
CA MET A 678 3.01 -10.60 -9.86
C MET A 678 2.14 -9.55 -9.16
N PRO A 679 2.15 -9.45 -7.82
CA PRO A 679 1.30 -8.51 -7.09
C PRO A 679 1.40 -7.06 -7.56
N VAL A 680 2.61 -6.62 -7.94
CA VAL A 680 2.92 -5.25 -8.40
C VAL A 680 2.57 -4.97 -9.86
N MET A 681 2.17 -5.98 -10.63
CA MET A 681 1.83 -5.83 -12.05
C MET A 681 0.33 -5.62 -12.23
N ASN A 682 -0.05 -5.07 -13.38
CA ASN A 682 -1.46 -5.01 -13.79
C ASN A 682 -1.79 -6.13 -14.80
N GLU A 683 -1.33 -7.35 -14.50
CA GLU A 683 -1.48 -8.56 -15.32
C GLU A 683 -1.71 -9.77 -14.41
N GLY A 684 -2.01 -10.94 -14.99
CA GLY A 684 -2.34 -12.15 -14.25
C GLY A 684 -3.80 -12.20 -13.81
N LEU A 685 -4.07 -12.85 -12.68
CA LEU A 685 -5.41 -13.03 -12.13
C LEU A 685 -5.92 -11.70 -11.56
N ARG A 686 -7.01 -11.17 -12.15
CA ARG A 686 -7.68 -9.95 -11.69
C ARG A 686 -9.13 -10.25 -11.32
N ALA A 687 -9.74 -9.29 -10.63
CA ALA A 687 -11.11 -9.34 -10.14
C ALA A 687 -12.14 -9.72 -11.22
N GLU A 688 -11.87 -9.33 -12.47
CA GLU A 688 -12.74 -9.59 -13.61
C GLU A 688 -12.70 -11.05 -14.09
N GLY A 689 -11.79 -11.88 -13.57
CA GLY A 689 -11.73 -13.31 -13.87
C GLY A 689 -11.32 -13.67 -15.31
N GLN A 690 -10.56 -12.81 -15.99
CA GLN A 690 -10.14 -13.04 -17.39
C GLN A 690 -9.32 -14.31 -17.57
N TRP A 691 -8.39 -14.62 -16.66
CA TRP A 691 -7.58 -15.84 -16.77
C TRP A 691 -8.43 -17.11 -16.58
N ILE A 692 -9.46 -17.07 -15.71
CA ILE A 692 -10.42 -18.17 -15.57
C ILE A 692 -11.11 -18.44 -16.91
N ARG A 693 -11.57 -17.40 -17.61
CA ARG A 693 -12.15 -17.53 -18.96
C ARG A 693 -11.15 -18.06 -19.98
N THR A 694 -9.89 -17.64 -19.92
CA THR A 694 -8.83 -18.18 -20.78
C THR A 694 -8.65 -19.68 -20.57
N LEU A 695 -8.65 -20.15 -19.31
CA LEU A 695 -8.57 -21.59 -18.99
C LEU A 695 -9.80 -22.35 -19.52
N GLU A 696 -11.00 -21.78 -19.43
CA GLU A 696 -12.23 -22.35 -20.01
C GLU A 696 -12.18 -22.43 -21.54
N ASN A 697 -11.64 -21.40 -22.20
CA ASN A 697 -11.45 -21.39 -23.66
C ASN A 697 -10.47 -22.48 -24.11
N LEU A 698 -9.40 -22.71 -23.35
CA LEU A 698 -8.47 -23.81 -23.60
C LEU A 698 -9.12 -25.17 -23.31
N GLU A 699 -9.92 -25.28 -22.25
CA GLU A 699 -10.63 -26.50 -21.89
C GLU A 699 -11.72 -26.88 -22.92
N ALA A 700 -12.19 -25.94 -23.73
CA ALA A 700 -13.13 -26.22 -24.82
C ALA A 700 -12.48 -26.96 -26.02
N LEU A 701 -11.15 -26.98 -26.12
CA LEU A 701 -10.42 -27.68 -27.18
C LEU A 701 -10.40 -29.20 -26.96
N ASP A 702 -10.29 -29.96 -28.04
CA ASP A 702 -10.17 -31.43 -28.00
C ASP A 702 -8.71 -31.85 -27.70
N ILE A 703 -8.30 -31.68 -26.43
CA ILE A 703 -6.92 -31.88 -25.96
C ILE A 703 -6.78 -33.20 -25.17
N ASP A 704 -5.74 -33.96 -25.48
CA ASP A 704 -5.26 -35.08 -24.65
C ASP A 704 -4.11 -34.63 -23.74
N ILE A 705 -3.18 -33.83 -24.26
CA ILE A 705 -1.90 -33.48 -23.62
C ILE A 705 -1.71 -31.97 -23.56
N VAL A 706 -1.29 -31.48 -22.39
CA VAL A 706 -0.89 -30.08 -22.18
C VAL A 706 0.60 -30.02 -21.85
N VAL A 707 1.34 -29.25 -22.64
CA VAL A 707 2.73 -28.88 -22.38
C VAL A 707 2.71 -27.48 -21.74
N PRO A 708 3.00 -27.37 -20.43
CA PRO A 708 3.04 -26.08 -19.73
C PRO A 708 4.30 -25.29 -20.05
N GLY A 709 4.32 -24.00 -19.71
CA GLY A 709 5.52 -23.15 -19.82
C GLY A 709 6.68 -23.63 -18.93
N HIS A 710 6.35 -24.16 -17.75
CA HIS A 710 7.32 -24.75 -16.82
C HIS A 710 6.81 -26.08 -16.24
N GLY A 711 7.74 -26.98 -15.96
CA GLY A 711 7.46 -28.24 -15.30
C GLY A 711 7.07 -29.37 -16.23
N ARG A 712 6.57 -30.47 -15.67
CA ARG A 712 6.32 -31.71 -16.43
C ARG A 712 5.09 -31.59 -17.32
N VAL A 713 5.14 -32.26 -18.47
CA VAL A 713 3.97 -32.46 -19.34
C VAL A 713 2.84 -33.14 -18.57
N THR A 714 1.61 -32.70 -18.82
CA THR A 714 0.39 -33.11 -18.12
C THR A 714 -0.75 -33.37 -19.11
N ASP A 715 -1.92 -33.72 -18.61
CA ASP A 715 -3.16 -33.84 -19.37
C ASP A 715 -4.10 -32.64 -19.13
N LYS A 716 -5.25 -32.66 -19.82
CA LYS A 716 -6.27 -31.62 -19.79
C LYS A 716 -6.79 -31.28 -18.38
N SER A 717 -6.72 -32.19 -17.41
CA SER A 717 -7.21 -31.96 -16.04
C SER A 717 -6.47 -30.83 -15.31
N VAL A 718 -5.26 -30.48 -15.76
CA VAL A 718 -4.50 -29.35 -15.21
C VAL A 718 -5.23 -28.02 -15.36
N LEU A 719 -6.02 -27.85 -16.44
CA LEU A 719 -6.75 -26.62 -16.72
C LEU A 719 -7.84 -26.41 -15.66
N THR A 720 -8.59 -27.47 -15.36
CA THR A 720 -9.58 -27.50 -14.29
C THR A 720 -8.92 -27.26 -12.93
N TRP A 721 -7.81 -27.93 -12.66
CA TRP A 721 -7.08 -27.76 -11.38
C TRP A 721 -6.59 -26.32 -11.15
N MET A 722 -5.96 -25.68 -12.14
CA MET A 722 -5.55 -24.27 -12.02
C MET A 722 -6.74 -23.34 -11.89
N LYS A 723 -7.82 -23.61 -12.63
CA LYS A 723 -9.06 -22.84 -12.58
C LYS A 723 -9.69 -22.88 -11.18
N ASP A 724 -9.70 -24.04 -10.53
CA ASP A 724 -10.24 -24.21 -9.17
C ASP A 724 -9.46 -23.37 -8.14
N ILE A 725 -8.13 -23.35 -8.22
CA ILE A 725 -7.30 -22.51 -7.33
C ILE A 725 -7.56 -21.03 -7.60
N ALA A 726 -7.63 -20.61 -8.87
CA ALA A 726 -7.91 -19.23 -9.26
C ALA A 726 -9.29 -18.77 -8.75
N GLN A 727 -10.31 -19.61 -8.91
CA GLN A 727 -11.66 -19.35 -8.42
C GLN A 727 -11.72 -19.30 -6.90
N PHE A 728 -10.98 -20.17 -6.20
CA PHE A 728 -10.85 -20.12 -4.75
C PHE A 728 -10.24 -18.80 -4.29
N LEU A 729 -9.10 -18.40 -4.85
CA LEU A 729 -8.44 -17.13 -4.50
C LEU A 729 -9.39 -15.95 -4.76
N LEU A 730 -10.02 -15.91 -5.93
CA LEU A 730 -10.94 -14.84 -6.29
C LEU A 730 -12.11 -14.74 -5.31
N ARG A 731 -12.74 -15.87 -4.98
CA ARG A 731 -13.90 -15.91 -4.07
C ARG A 731 -13.53 -15.49 -2.66
N GLU A 732 -12.52 -16.12 -2.06
CA GLU A 732 -12.16 -15.87 -0.66
C GLU A 732 -11.63 -14.45 -0.47
N VAL A 733 -10.76 -13.96 -1.37
CA VAL A 733 -10.22 -12.60 -1.28
C VAL A 733 -11.32 -11.56 -1.49
N THR A 734 -12.21 -11.75 -2.47
CA THR A 734 -13.33 -10.83 -2.72
C THR A 734 -14.24 -10.74 -1.50
N ALA A 735 -14.52 -11.87 -0.84
CA ALA A 735 -15.33 -11.89 0.38
C ALA A 735 -14.67 -11.09 1.51
N GLN A 736 -13.36 -11.26 1.73
CA GLN A 736 -12.63 -10.50 2.75
C GLN A 736 -12.55 -9.00 2.44
N VAL A 737 -12.33 -8.63 1.18
CA VAL A 737 -12.33 -7.21 0.74
C VAL A 737 -13.72 -6.58 0.90
N ALA A 738 -14.79 -7.30 0.60
CA ALA A 738 -16.16 -6.83 0.81
C ALA A 738 -16.49 -6.58 2.30
N GLU A 739 -15.84 -7.33 3.19
CA GLU A 739 -15.87 -7.12 4.65
C GLU A 739 -14.88 -6.05 5.14
N ALA A 740 -14.21 -5.34 4.21
CA ALA A 740 -13.18 -4.32 4.49
C ALA A 740 -12.00 -4.84 5.33
N LYS A 741 -11.69 -6.14 5.24
CA LYS A 741 -10.51 -6.74 5.88
C LYS A 741 -9.23 -6.17 5.28
N THR A 742 -8.23 -5.96 6.12
CA THR A 742 -6.88 -5.58 5.68
C THR A 742 -6.23 -6.70 4.86
N LEU A 743 -5.15 -6.39 4.13
CA LEU A 743 -4.40 -7.43 3.41
C LEU A 743 -3.91 -8.53 4.36
N ASP A 744 -3.36 -8.17 5.52
CA ASP A 744 -2.82 -9.14 6.48
C ASP A 744 -3.90 -10.08 7.02
N GLU A 745 -5.08 -9.53 7.36
CA GLU A 745 -6.24 -10.34 7.75
C GLU A 745 -6.73 -11.23 6.62
N THR A 746 -6.74 -10.71 5.38
CA THR A 746 -7.16 -11.46 4.20
C THR A 746 -6.20 -12.61 3.92
N ILE A 747 -4.89 -12.37 3.98
CA ILE A 747 -3.86 -13.42 3.87
C ILE A 747 -4.08 -14.47 4.96
N ALA A 748 -4.19 -14.06 6.22
CA ALA A 748 -4.39 -14.99 7.33
C ALA A 748 -5.66 -15.84 7.15
N HIS A 749 -6.78 -15.22 6.76
CA HIS A 749 -8.05 -15.91 6.50
C HIS A 749 -7.92 -16.89 5.34
N VAL A 750 -7.54 -16.41 4.15
CA VAL A 750 -7.47 -17.21 2.93
C VAL A 750 -6.52 -18.38 3.12
N LEU A 751 -5.34 -18.14 3.73
CA LEU A 751 -4.42 -19.21 4.06
C LEU A 751 -5.04 -20.21 5.03
N SER A 752 -5.80 -19.78 6.04
CA SER A 752 -6.43 -20.70 7.00
C SER A 752 -7.49 -21.61 6.39
N VAL A 753 -8.25 -21.13 5.39
CA VAL A 753 -9.33 -21.86 4.73
C VAL A 753 -8.91 -22.53 3.42
N MET A 754 -7.70 -22.27 2.92
CA MET A 754 -7.15 -22.91 1.73
C MET A 754 -6.97 -24.42 1.94
N PRO A 755 -7.41 -25.28 1.00
CA PRO A 755 -7.16 -26.71 1.06
C PRO A 755 -5.69 -27.03 1.32
N GLU A 756 -5.44 -28.00 2.20
CA GLU A 756 -4.10 -28.37 2.67
C GLU A 756 -3.20 -28.82 1.50
N GLU A 757 -3.78 -29.55 0.55
CA GLU A 757 -3.15 -30.00 -0.68
C GLU A 757 -2.65 -28.86 -1.57
N TRP A 758 -3.27 -27.67 -1.52
CA TRP A 758 -2.83 -26.50 -2.28
C TRP A 758 -1.83 -25.66 -1.49
N ARG A 759 -2.05 -25.51 -0.17
CA ARG A 759 -1.19 -24.73 0.73
C ARG A 759 0.24 -25.28 0.80
N HIS A 760 0.39 -26.60 0.69
CA HIS A 760 1.68 -27.29 0.77
C HIS A 760 2.31 -27.61 -0.59
N LEU A 761 1.76 -27.09 -1.69
CA LEU A 761 2.43 -27.18 -2.98
C LEU A 761 3.81 -26.50 -2.90
N PRO A 762 4.82 -27.01 -3.61
CA PRO A 762 6.12 -26.36 -3.73
C PRO A 762 5.97 -24.90 -4.18
N GLN A 763 6.55 -23.96 -3.44
CA GLN A 763 6.45 -22.52 -3.73
C GLN A 763 7.68 -22.05 -4.52
N ILE A 764 7.74 -22.44 -5.79
CA ILE A 764 8.89 -22.15 -6.68
C ILE A 764 8.73 -20.79 -7.35
N TRP A 765 7.65 -20.62 -8.13
CA TRP A 765 7.29 -19.36 -8.76
C TRP A 765 6.16 -18.65 -7.99
N GLY A 766 5.01 -19.29 -7.81
CA GLY A 766 3.90 -18.72 -7.04
C GLY A 766 4.01 -19.02 -5.53
N THR A 767 3.37 -18.17 -4.73
CA THR A 767 3.00 -18.48 -3.34
C THR A 767 1.50 -18.22 -3.16
N PRO A 768 0.82 -18.95 -2.25
CA PRO A 768 -0.54 -18.62 -1.83
C PRO A 768 -0.71 -17.14 -1.45
N GLU A 769 0.27 -16.58 -0.74
CA GLU A 769 0.28 -15.18 -0.34
C GLU A 769 0.32 -14.24 -1.55
N MET A 770 1.16 -14.53 -2.55
CA MET A 770 1.21 -13.76 -3.80
C MET A 770 -0.11 -13.81 -4.56
N GLY A 771 -0.76 -14.98 -4.59
CA GLY A 771 -2.10 -15.13 -5.17
C GLY A 771 -3.13 -14.24 -4.47
N VAL A 772 -3.12 -14.21 -3.14
CA VAL A 772 -3.97 -13.30 -2.34
C VAL A 772 -3.66 -11.84 -2.64
N MET A 773 -2.39 -11.43 -2.58
CA MET A 773 -1.96 -10.06 -2.83
C MET A 773 -2.35 -9.58 -4.22
N ARG A 774 -2.24 -10.44 -5.23
CA ARG A 774 -2.57 -10.13 -6.62
C ARG A 774 -4.06 -9.86 -6.80
N VAL A 775 -4.93 -10.74 -6.29
CA VAL A 775 -6.38 -10.51 -6.32
C VAL A 775 -6.77 -9.29 -5.49
N TYR A 776 -6.20 -9.15 -4.29
CA TYR A 776 -6.48 -8.03 -3.38
C TYR A 776 -6.12 -6.68 -4.02
N HIS A 777 -4.94 -6.59 -4.65
CA HIS A 777 -4.53 -5.40 -5.39
C HIS A 777 -5.49 -5.10 -6.56
N SER A 778 -5.92 -6.12 -7.31
CA SER A 778 -6.87 -5.91 -8.40
C SER A 778 -8.24 -5.36 -7.94
N LEU A 779 -8.68 -5.73 -6.74
CA LEU A 779 -9.97 -5.29 -6.18
C LEU A 779 -9.89 -3.90 -5.53
N THR A 780 -8.76 -3.56 -4.92
CA THR A 780 -8.65 -2.38 -4.05
C THR A 780 -7.84 -1.25 -4.67
N GLY A 781 -7.06 -1.53 -5.72
CA GLY A 781 -6.01 -0.63 -6.22
C GLY A 781 -4.87 -0.40 -5.21
N TRP A 782 -4.94 -1.04 -4.03
CA TRP A 782 -3.92 -0.91 -3.00
C TRP A 782 -2.74 -1.83 -3.33
N MET A 783 -1.57 -1.23 -3.45
CA MET A 783 -0.34 -1.95 -3.72
C MET A 783 0.43 -2.14 -2.40
N PRO A 784 0.65 -3.39 -1.93
CA PRO A 784 1.52 -3.61 -0.79
C PRO A 784 2.94 -3.15 -1.13
N LEU A 785 3.60 -2.47 -0.20
CA LEU A 785 5.06 -2.54 -0.15
C LEU A 785 5.39 -4.01 0.12
N ARG A 786 6.00 -4.69 -0.85
CA ARG A 786 6.44 -6.08 -0.68
C ARG A 786 7.26 -6.18 0.60
N ARG A 787 6.82 -7.00 1.56
CA ARG A 787 7.60 -7.29 2.77
C ARG A 787 8.92 -7.91 2.36
N THR A 788 10.03 -7.46 2.96
CA THR A 788 11.33 -8.08 2.70
C THR A 788 11.29 -9.53 3.18
N PRO A 789 11.73 -10.51 2.36
CA PRO A 789 11.87 -11.89 2.83
C PRO A 789 13.07 -12.05 3.78
N ILE A 790 13.92 -11.03 3.91
CA ILE A 790 15.06 -11.00 4.84
C ILE A 790 14.57 -10.56 6.22
N GLU A 791 14.04 -11.49 7.00
CA GLU A 791 13.55 -11.20 8.34
C GLU A 791 14.68 -11.20 9.39
N PRO A 792 14.67 -10.28 10.37
CA PRO A 792 15.63 -10.31 11.47
C PRO A 792 15.41 -11.55 12.35
N ALA A 793 16.45 -11.94 13.11
CA ALA A 793 16.32 -12.93 14.16
C ALA A 793 15.37 -12.48 15.28
N PRO A 794 14.72 -13.40 16.00
CA PRO A 794 14.03 -13.11 17.24
C PRO A 794 14.92 -12.31 18.21
N ALA A 795 14.35 -11.31 18.88
CA ALA A 795 15.12 -10.36 19.69
C ALA A 795 15.84 -11.04 20.87
N ASP A 796 15.23 -12.07 21.45
CA ASP A 796 15.80 -12.88 22.53
C ASP A 796 17.04 -13.67 22.08
N GLU A 797 16.97 -14.32 20.92
CA GLU A 797 18.09 -15.07 20.36
C GLU A 797 19.30 -14.17 20.06
N LEU A 798 19.05 -12.98 19.50
CA LEU A 798 20.09 -11.99 19.23
C LEU A 798 20.67 -11.43 20.53
N GLU A 799 19.84 -11.09 21.51
CA GLU A 799 20.28 -10.57 22.81
C GLU A 799 21.15 -11.55 23.57
N ASP A 800 20.83 -12.85 23.54
CA ASP A 800 21.60 -13.88 24.23
C ASP A 800 23.04 -13.98 23.70
N VAL A 801 23.22 -13.90 22.37
CA VAL A 801 24.55 -13.85 21.76
C VAL A 801 25.27 -12.56 22.16
N VAL A 802 24.60 -11.40 22.05
CA VAL A 802 25.19 -10.09 22.39
C VAL A 802 25.59 -10.01 23.87
N ARG A 803 24.84 -10.63 24.79
CA ARG A 803 25.21 -10.72 26.21
C ARG A 803 26.46 -11.58 26.43
N ARG A 804 26.63 -12.66 25.66
CA ARG A 804 27.77 -13.58 25.77
C ARG A 804 29.06 -12.98 25.22
N VAL A 805 29.00 -12.38 24.03
CA VAL A 805 30.21 -11.92 23.31
C VAL A 805 30.39 -10.41 23.30
N GLY A 806 29.42 -9.63 23.80
CA GLY A 806 29.42 -8.17 23.74
C GLY A 806 29.11 -7.63 22.35
N ARG A 807 29.12 -6.29 22.20
CA ARG A 807 28.95 -5.59 20.92
C ARG A 807 30.29 -5.34 20.22
N TYR A 808 31.16 -6.36 20.17
CA TYR A 808 32.46 -6.28 19.51
C TYR A 808 32.36 -6.84 18.08
N PRO A 809 32.58 -6.04 17.02
CA PRO A 809 32.33 -6.47 15.63
C PRO A 809 32.98 -7.81 15.26
N ARG A 810 34.25 -8.03 15.62
CA ARG A 810 34.95 -9.30 15.33
C ARG A 810 34.29 -10.51 15.99
N ALA A 811 33.91 -10.39 17.26
CA ALA A 811 33.26 -11.48 18.00
C ALA A 811 31.83 -11.76 17.47
N LEU A 812 31.11 -10.71 17.06
CA LEU A 812 29.81 -10.85 16.41
C LEU A 812 29.92 -11.57 15.07
N LEU A 813 30.94 -11.27 14.27
CA LEU A 813 31.18 -11.93 12.98
C LEU A 813 31.57 -13.41 13.14
N GLU A 814 32.36 -13.76 14.16
CA GLU A 814 32.67 -15.16 14.48
C GLU A 814 31.41 -15.95 14.88
N GLU A 815 30.50 -15.35 15.65
CA GLU A 815 29.21 -15.97 15.98
C GLU A 815 28.26 -16.02 14.77
N ALA A 816 28.31 -15.01 13.89
CA ALA A 816 27.57 -15.01 12.63
C ALA A 816 27.98 -16.18 11.73
N ASP A 817 29.27 -16.44 11.59
CA ASP A 817 29.79 -17.58 10.82
C ASP A 817 29.36 -18.92 11.42
N LYS A 818 29.37 -19.06 12.76
CA LYS A 818 28.87 -20.27 13.43
C LYS A 818 27.38 -20.47 13.18
N ALA A 819 26.58 -19.40 13.26
CA ALA A 819 25.14 -19.46 12.99
C ALA A 819 24.86 -19.83 11.53
N ALA A 820 25.63 -19.28 10.58
CA ALA A 820 25.52 -19.62 9.16
C ALA A 820 25.85 -21.10 8.88
N LEU A 821 26.90 -21.64 9.51
CA LEU A 821 27.26 -23.06 9.42
C LEU A 821 26.16 -23.97 9.98
N ALA A 822 25.42 -23.50 10.98
CA ALA A 822 24.26 -24.19 11.54
C ALA A 822 22.97 -23.97 10.72
N GLN A 823 23.05 -23.28 9.57
CA GLN A 823 21.92 -22.86 8.73
C GLN A 823 20.89 -21.98 9.45
N ASN A 824 21.29 -21.33 10.55
CA ASN A 824 20.48 -20.30 11.21
C ASN A 824 20.79 -18.93 10.57
N TYR A 825 20.31 -18.76 9.34
CA TYR A 825 20.64 -17.59 8.54
C TYR A 825 20.05 -16.28 9.07
N ARG A 826 18.91 -16.32 9.78
CA ARG A 826 18.31 -15.12 10.43
C ARG A 826 19.25 -14.57 11.50
N LEU A 827 19.73 -15.43 12.41
CA LEU A 827 20.69 -15.05 13.45
C LEU A 827 22.01 -14.61 12.83
N ALA A 828 22.53 -15.36 11.87
CA ALA A 828 23.77 -15.03 11.18
C ALA A 828 23.70 -13.63 10.53
N HIS A 829 22.62 -13.35 9.81
CA HIS A 829 22.40 -12.06 9.15
C HIS A 829 22.27 -10.92 10.17
N SER A 830 21.45 -11.08 11.22
CA SER A 830 21.28 -10.04 12.24
C SER A 830 22.57 -9.73 13.00
N LEU A 831 23.41 -10.73 13.28
CA LEU A 831 24.72 -10.52 13.90
C LEU A 831 25.69 -9.77 12.97
N ALA A 832 25.75 -10.16 11.69
CA ALA A 832 26.59 -9.49 10.70
C ALA A 832 26.12 -8.05 10.41
N GLU A 833 24.80 -7.83 10.34
CA GLU A 833 24.21 -6.50 10.19
C GLU A 833 24.46 -5.61 11.41
N LEU A 834 24.35 -6.15 12.63
CA LEU A 834 24.71 -5.42 13.83
C LEU A 834 26.20 -5.03 13.82
N ALA A 835 27.10 -5.90 13.36
CA ALA A 835 28.51 -5.58 13.19
C ALA A 835 28.72 -4.43 12.18
N CYS A 836 28.02 -4.46 11.03
CA CYS A 836 28.01 -3.36 10.06
C CYS A 836 27.48 -2.04 10.65
N GLN A 837 26.47 -2.08 11.52
CA GLN A 837 25.92 -0.88 12.16
C GLN A 837 26.87 -0.29 13.20
N ILE A 838 27.55 -1.14 13.97
CA ILE A 838 28.54 -0.72 14.97
C ILE A 838 29.77 -0.10 14.30
N GLU A 839 30.24 -0.71 13.21
CA GLU A 839 31.42 -0.26 12.48
C GLU A 839 31.16 -0.20 10.96
N PRO A 840 30.51 0.87 10.46
CA PRO A 840 30.09 0.97 9.05
C PRO A 840 31.23 0.92 8.02
N GLN A 841 32.46 1.20 8.45
CA GLN A 841 33.67 1.17 7.61
C GLN A 841 34.40 -0.18 7.66
N ASN A 842 33.86 -1.18 8.36
CA ASN A 842 34.46 -2.50 8.46
C ASN A 842 34.15 -3.34 7.20
N ALA A 843 35.11 -3.42 6.27
CA ALA A 843 34.97 -4.18 5.03
C ALA A 843 34.65 -5.66 5.27
N LEU A 844 35.27 -6.29 6.27
CA LEU A 844 35.05 -7.68 6.62
C LEU A 844 33.60 -7.95 7.06
N ALA A 845 33.01 -7.02 7.83
CA ALA A 845 31.62 -7.15 8.26
C ALA A 845 30.64 -7.16 7.07
N HIS A 846 30.84 -6.24 6.12
CA HIS A 846 30.03 -6.19 4.89
C HIS A 846 30.26 -7.43 4.01
N ALA A 847 31.49 -7.92 3.91
CA ALA A 847 31.81 -9.10 3.10
C ALA A 847 31.15 -10.38 3.65
N ILE A 848 31.21 -10.58 4.98
CA ILE A 848 30.55 -11.70 5.67
C ILE A 848 29.03 -11.59 5.57
N ARG A 849 28.45 -10.38 5.75
CA ARG A 849 27.02 -10.16 5.53
C ARG A 849 26.60 -10.53 4.11
N GLY A 850 27.41 -10.17 3.10
CA GLY A 850 27.16 -10.53 1.71
C GLY A 850 27.20 -12.05 1.48
N ASP A 851 28.19 -12.74 2.05
CA ASP A 851 28.34 -14.20 1.97
C ASP A 851 27.14 -14.94 2.61
N ILE A 852 26.72 -14.51 3.80
CA ILE A 852 25.55 -15.07 4.51
C ILE A 852 24.27 -14.88 3.70
N LEU A 853 24.07 -13.69 3.12
CA LEU A 853 22.89 -13.41 2.28
C LEU A 853 22.86 -14.28 1.02
N ALA A 854 24.02 -14.54 0.40
CA ALA A 854 24.10 -15.43 -0.75
C ALA A 854 23.77 -16.88 -0.38
N ASP A 855 24.32 -17.39 0.72
CA ASP A 855 24.01 -18.74 1.20
C ASP A 855 22.52 -18.89 1.56
N TRP A 856 21.97 -17.89 2.26
CA TRP A 856 20.57 -17.90 2.63
C TRP A 856 19.68 -17.87 1.38
N GLY A 857 19.96 -16.99 0.42
CA GLY A 857 19.25 -16.96 -0.86
C GLY A 857 19.31 -18.32 -1.59
N ASN A 858 20.47 -18.98 -1.61
CA ASN A 858 20.61 -20.31 -2.21
C ASN A 858 19.79 -21.40 -1.51
N SER A 859 19.53 -21.27 -0.20
CA SER A 859 18.69 -22.21 0.55
C SER A 859 17.20 -22.09 0.27
N LEU A 860 16.75 -20.98 -0.33
CA LEU A 860 15.33 -20.75 -0.62
C LEU A 860 14.87 -21.54 -1.84
N LEU A 861 13.58 -21.90 -1.84
CA LEU A 861 12.91 -22.49 -3.00
C LEU A 861 12.38 -21.40 -3.95
N ASN A 862 11.74 -20.38 -3.38
CA ASN A 862 11.04 -19.34 -4.12
C ASN A 862 12.02 -18.43 -4.90
N LEU A 863 11.90 -18.43 -6.24
CA LEU A 863 12.79 -17.67 -7.11
C LEU A 863 12.57 -16.16 -7.02
N PHE A 864 11.41 -15.69 -6.56
CA PHE A 864 11.16 -14.26 -6.37
C PHE A 864 11.80 -13.70 -5.12
N ASP A 865 11.82 -14.47 -4.03
CA ASP A 865 12.45 -14.07 -2.78
C ASP A 865 13.97 -14.02 -2.92
N LYS A 866 14.56 -14.99 -3.63
CA LYS A 866 16.00 -15.03 -3.95
C LYS A 866 16.55 -13.71 -4.49
N GLY A 867 15.76 -13.00 -5.30
CA GLY A 867 16.20 -11.74 -5.92
C GLY A 867 16.62 -10.68 -4.89
N GLU A 868 15.92 -10.58 -3.76
CA GLU A 868 16.27 -9.60 -2.72
C GLU A 868 17.56 -10.00 -2.00
N PHE A 869 17.73 -11.29 -1.67
CA PHE A 869 18.94 -11.80 -1.03
C PHE A 869 20.19 -11.57 -1.90
N PHE A 870 20.13 -11.90 -3.19
CA PHE A 870 21.26 -11.70 -4.09
C PHE A 870 21.54 -10.23 -4.35
N THR A 871 20.51 -9.39 -4.45
CA THR A 871 20.68 -7.92 -4.58
C THR A 871 21.37 -7.33 -3.35
N GLN A 872 20.93 -7.70 -2.15
CA GLN A 872 21.55 -7.23 -0.90
C GLN A 872 22.94 -7.81 -0.69
N SER A 873 23.16 -9.07 -1.11
CA SER A 873 24.48 -9.71 -1.11
C SER A 873 25.47 -8.98 -2.03
N ALA A 874 25.06 -8.64 -3.26
CA ALA A 874 25.86 -7.90 -4.22
C ALA A 874 26.24 -6.52 -3.67
N LYS A 875 25.27 -5.76 -3.14
CA LYS A 875 25.52 -4.45 -2.51
C LYS A 875 26.51 -4.52 -1.35
N ALA A 876 26.36 -5.52 -0.47
CA ALA A 876 27.27 -5.73 0.65
C ALA A 876 28.68 -6.11 0.17
N THR A 877 28.77 -6.94 -0.87
CA THR A 877 30.02 -7.36 -1.51
C THR A 877 30.74 -6.18 -2.17
N GLU A 878 30.04 -5.38 -2.98
CA GLU A 878 30.58 -4.16 -3.60
C GLU A 878 31.06 -3.17 -2.54
N LYS A 879 30.24 -2.95 -1.50
CA LYS A 879 30.61 -2.07 -0.39
C LYS A 879 31.89 -2.52 0.31
N ALA A 880 32.06 -3.83 0.52
CA ALA A 880 33.28 -4.36 1.11
C ALA A 880 34.52 -4.13 0.22
N MET A 881 34.40 -4.31 -1.10
CA MET A 881 35.49 -4.03 -2.05
C MET A 881 35.87 -2.55 -2.09
N ASP A 882 34.88 -1.65 -2.02
CA ASP A 882 35.11 -0.20 -1.99
C ASP A 882 35.82 0.25 -0.72
N LEU A 883 35.53 -0.40 0.41
CA LEU A 883 36.14 -0.10 1.70
C LEU A 883 37.57 -0.64 1.82
N ASP A 884 37.78 -1.88 1.37
CA ASP A 884 39.08 -2.55 1.41
C ASP A 884 39.25 -3.49 0.20
N PRO A 885 39.97 -3.05 -0.85
CA PRO A 885 40.30 -3.89 -2.00
C PRO A 885 41.18 -5.10 -1.66
N ASP A 886 41.78 -5.16 -0.47
CA ASP A 886 42.58 -6.31 -0.02
C ASP A 886 41.76 -7.34 0.76
N CYS A 887 40.48 -7.07 1.04
CA CYS A 887 39.58 -8.05 1.63
C CYS A 887 39.35 -9.23 0.66
N PRO A 888 39.60 -10.51 1.03
CA PRO A 888 39.52 -11.65 0.12
C PRO A 888 38.09 -12.13 -0.16
N ILE A 889 37.18 -12.01 0.82
CA ILE A 889 35.83 -12.59 0.76
C ILE A 889 34.98 -12.03 -0.39
N PRO A 890 35.00 -10.71 -0.70
CA PRO A 890 34.19 -10.18 -1.79
C PRO A 890 34.52 -10.77 -3.18
N TYR A 891 35.78 -11.09 -3.43
CA TYR A 891 36.21 -11.75 -4.67
C TYR A 891 35.62 -13.16 -4.79
N LEU A 892 35.59 -13.91 -3.67
CA LEU A 892 34.95 -15.21 -3.61
C LEU A 892 33.43 -15.10 -3.84
N ASN A 893 32.76 -14.17 -3.17
CA ASN A 893 31.32 -13.95 -3.33
C ASN A 893 30.96 -13.68 -4.79
N ARG A 894 31.72 -12.79 -5.47
CA ARG A 894 31.53 -12.50 -6.89
C ARG A 894 31.75 -13.73 -7.77
N ALA A 895 32.79 -14.51 -7.50
CA ALA A 895 33.08 -15.73 -8.26
C ALA A 895 31.97 -16.78 -8.12
N LEU A 896 31.47 -17.01 -6.91
CA LEU A 896 30.39 -17.95 -6.65
C LEU A 896 29.08 -17.51 -7.29
N GLY A 897 28.80 -16.20 -7.35
CA GLY A 897 27.69 -15.64 -8.11
C GLY A 897 27.78 -15.99 -9.61
N ILE A 898 28.96 -15.83 -10.22
CA ILE A 898 29.18 -16.23 -11.61
C ILE A 898 28.94 -17.74 -11.77
N ILE A 899 29.54 -18.57 -10.91
CA ILE A 899 29.45 -20.04 -10.98
C ILE A 899 28.00 -20.53 -10.88
N GLY A 900 27.22 -19.99 -9.94
CA GLY A 900 25.82 -20.35 -9.75
C GLY A 900 24.94 -20.10 -10.97
N THR A 901 25.40 -19.25 -11.89
CA THR A 901 24.60 -18.81 -13.05
C THR A 901 25.08 -19.38 -14.38
N LEU A 902 26.24 -20.05 -14.38
CA LEU A 902 26.82 -20.71 -15.56
C LEU A 902 25.81 -21.59 -16.32
N PRO A 903 24.97 -22.42 -15.66
CA PRO A 903 24.02 -23.28 -16.39
C PRO A 903 23.01 -22.48 -17.23
N PHE A 904 22.67 -21.27 -16.78
CA PHE A 904 21.64 -20.43 -17.37
C PHE A 904 22.22 -19.43 -18.37
N THR A 905 23.37 -18.83 -18.06
CA THR A 905 23.92 -17.71 -18.84
C THR A 905 25.03 -18.12 -19.81
N GLY A 906 25.66 -19.28 -19.57
CA GLY A 906 26.86 -19.68 -20.31
C GLY A 906 28.03 -18.70 -20.15
N ALA A 907 28.10 -17.96 -19.03
CA ALA A 907 29.22 -17.07 -18.73
C ALA A 907 30.55 -17.83 -18.77
N ASP A 908 31.66 -17.13 -19.05
CA ASP A 908 32.98 -17.76 -19.11
C ASP A 908 33.44 -18.13 -17.68
N PRO A 909 33.66 -19.43 -17.38
CA PRO A 909 34.13 -19.85 -16.05
C PRO A 909 35.53 -19.31 -15.72
N ALA A 910 36.30 -18.80 -16.70
CA ALA A 910 37.63 -18.26 -16.49
C ALA A 910 37.65 -17.04 -15.55
N GLU A 911 36.65 -16.16 -15.62
CA GLU A 911 36.55 -15.00 -14.71
C GLU A 911 36.37 -15.47 -13.26
N ALA A 912 35.48 -16.44 -13.03
CA ALA A 912 35.27 -17.00 -11.71
C ALA A 912 36.53 -17.66 -11.16
N ILE A 913 37.26 -18.42 -11.99
CA ILE A 913 38.55 -19.04 -11.59
C ILE A 913 39.58 -17.97 -11.19
N ALA A 914 39.67 -16.87 -11.95
CA ALA A 914 40.59 -15.78 -11.66
C ALA A 914 40.25 -15.10 -10.32
N LEU A 915 38.97 -14.81 -10.09
CA LEU A 915 38.49 -14.20 -8.84
C LEU A 915 38.73 -15.09 -7.63
N ILE A 916 38.51 -16.41 -7.73
CA ILE A 916 38.81 -17.34 -6.61
C ILE A 916 40.31 -17.38 -6.32
N ARG A 917 41.16 -17.39 -7.35
CA ARG A 917 42.62 -17.33 -7.16
C ARG A 917 43.04 -16.04 -6.45
N THR A 918 42.48 -14.90 -6.85
CA THR A 918 42.70 -13.62 -6.17
C THR A 918 42.26 -13.66 -4.71
N ALA A 919 41.11 -14.28 -4.41
CA ALA A 919 40.66 -14.45 -3.02
C ALA A 919 41.66 -15.27 -2.19
N ILE A 920 42.18 -16.38 -2.75
CA ILE A 920 43.18 -17.23 -2.11
C ILE A 920 44.49 -16.46 -1.87
N GLU A 921 44.99 -15.74 -2.87
CA GLU A 921 46.22 -14.93 -2.78
C GLU A 921 46.12 -13.83 -1.70
N LYS A 922 44.93 -13.26 -1.50
CA LYS A 922 44.63 -12.25 -0.49
C LYS A 922 44.40 -12.81 0.93
N GLY A 923 44.61 -14.11 1.13
CA GLY A 923 44.54 -14.73 2.47
C GLY A 923 43.13 -15.14 2.88
N LEU A 924 42.42 -15.88 2.03
CA LEU A 924 41.13 -16.48 2.37
C LEU A 924 41.28 -17.51 3.51
N GLU A 925 40.46 -17.39 4.56
CA GLU A 925 40.53 -18.25 5.76
C GLU A 925 39.17 -18.88 6.12
N GLY A 926 39.21 -19.88 7.01
CA GLY A 926 38.02 -20.48 7.61
C GLY A 926 37.18 -21.32 6.63
N PRO A 927 35.85 -21.44 6.86
CA PRO A 927 34.94 -22.26 6.04
C PRO A 927 34.89 -21.88 4.56
N ARG A 928 35.31 -20.66 4.22
CA ARG A 928 35.28 -20.12 2.86
C ARG A 928 36.32 -20.75 1.94
N VAL A 929 37.38 -21.35 2.49
CA VAL A 929 38.36 -22.14 1.73
C VAL A 929 37.68 -23.36 1.06
N ILE A 930 36.72 -23.98 1.76
CA ILE A 930 35.93 -25.09 1.20
C ILE A 930 35.08 -24.60 0.02
N LYS A 931 34.42 -23.43 0.18
CA LYS A 931 33.63 -22.83 -0.91
C LYS A 931 34.48 -22.48 -2.12
N ALA A 932 35.71 -22.00 -1.92
CA ALA A 932 36.66 -21.73 -3.01
C ALA A 932 37.03 -22.99 -3.78
N GLU A 933 37.33 -24.10 -3.09
CA GLU A 933 37.63 -25.39 -3.73
C GLU A 933 36.41 -25.94 -4.50
N LEU A 934 35.21 -25.87 -3.93
CA LEU A 934 33.97 -26.25 -4.62
C LEU A 934 33.72 -25.38 -5.86
N GLY A 935 33.90 -24.07 -5.74
CA GLY A 935 33.73 -23.13 -6.84
C GLY A 935 34.70 -23.40 -8.00
N LEU A 936 35.98 -23.65 -7.69
CA LEU A 936 36.97 -24.04 -8.69
C LEU A 936 36.61 -25.36 -9.37
N ALA A 937 36.14 -26.35 -8.60
CA ALA A 937 35.73 -27.63 -9.14
C ALA A 937 34.59 -27.47 -10.17
N MET A 938 33.54 -26.72 -9.81
CA MET A 938 32.40 -26.44 -10.67
C MET A 938 32.79 -25.64 -11.92
N ALA A 939 33.66 -24.63 -11.77
CA ALA A 939 34.12 -23.83 -12.90
C ALA A 939 34.98 -24.65 -13.90
N TYR A 940 35.86 -25.52 -13.41
CA TYR A 940 36.64 -26.42 -14.27
C TYR A 940 35.77 -27.49 -14.93
N GLU A 941 34.75 -28.00 -14.24
CA GLU A 941 33.79 -28.92 -14.83
C GLU A 941 33.02 -28.25 -15.99
N ALA A 942 32.60 -26.99 -15.82
CA ALA A 942 31.95 -26.20 -16.87
C ALA A 942 32.87 -25.92 -18.08
N GLN A 943 34.20 -25.82 -17.88
CA GLN A 943 35.19 -25.76 -18.97
C GLN A 943 35.46 -27.11 -19.65
N GLY A 944 34.84 -28.20 -19.18
CA GLY A 944 35.14 -29.56 -19.64
C GLY A 944 36.47 -30.12 -19.11
N ASN A 945 37.15 -29.44 -18.17
CA ASN A 945 38.39 -29.90 -17.58
C ASN A 945 38.13 -30.83 -16.39
N ARG A 946 37.77 -32.07 -16.70
CA ARG A 946 37.37 -33.09 -15.71
C ARG A 946 38.45 -33.44 -14.70
N GLU A 947 39.71 -33.44 -15.12
CA GLU A 947 40.85 -33.78 -14.24
C GLU A 947 40.98 -32.78 -13.10
N LYS A 948 41.02 -31.48 -13.42
CA LYS A 948 41.08 -30.41 -12.42
C LYS A 948 39.81 -30.35 -11.58
N ALA A 949 38.64 -30.57 -12.19
CA ALA A 949 37.38 -30.63 -11.44
C ALA A 949 37.44 -31.70 -10.33
N ARG A 950 37.90 -32.91 -10.65
CA ARG A 950 38.06 -33.99 -9.66
C ARG A 950 39.06 -33.65 -8.57
N GLU A 951 40.19 -33.06 -8.92
CA GLU A 951 41.22 -32.63 -7.97
C GLU A 951 40.65 -31.66 -6.91
N HIS A 952 39.89 -30.66 -7.35
CA HIS A 952 39.28 -29.66 -6.48
C HIS A 952 38.09 -30.22 -5.67
N TYR A 953 37.25 -31.09 -6.24
CA TYR A 953 36.20 -31.78 -5.47
C TYR A 953 36.82 -32.67 -4.37
N GLN A 954 37.94 -33.34 -4.64
CA GLN A 954 38.65 -34.14 -3.64
C GLN A 954 39.24 -33.25 -2.54
N ARG A 955 39.88 -32.13 -2.88
CA ARG A 955 40.37 -31.15 -1.89
C ARG A 955 39.26 -30.62 -0.99
N ALA A 956 38.09 -30.30 -1.55
CA ALA A 956 36.94 -29.86 -0.77
C ALA A 956 36.49 -30.94 0.24
N LEU A 957 36.46 -32.21 -0.18
CA LEU A 957 36.15 -33.36 0.70
C LEU A 957 37.21 -33.59 1.78
N ASP A 958 38.48 -33.40 1.46
CA ASP A 958 39.57 -33.56 2.43
C ASP A 958 39.46 -32.50 3.54
N LEU A 959 39.02 -31.28 3.19
CA LEU A 959 38.74 -30.20 4.13
C LEU A 959 37.44 -30.43 4.93
N PHE A 960 36.41 -31.01 4.31
CA PHE A 960 35.15 -31.37 4.97
C PHE A 960 34.58 -32.70 4.44
N PRO A 961 34.83 -33.83 5.14
CA PRO A 961 34.45 -35.16 4.66
C PRO A 961 32.94 -35.39 4.46
N GLY A 962 32.10 -34.54 5.05
CA GLY A 962 30.63 -34.58 4.97
C GLY A 962 30.03 -33.88 3.75
N LEU A 963 30.81 -33.41 2.77
CA LEU A 963 30.27 -32.75 1.56
C LEU A 963 29.67 -33.75 0.58
N ASP A 964 28.37 -34.03 0.70
CA ASP A 964 27.68 -34.96 -0.21
C ASP A 964 27.72 -34.47 -1.68
N VAL A 965 27.62 -33.15 -1.92
CA VAL A 965 27.71 -32.56 -3.27
C VAL A 965 29.02 -32.92 -3.98
N ALA A 966 30.15 -32.85 -3.27
CA ALA A 966 31.45 -33.20 -3.84
C ALA A 966 31.57 -34.70 -4.09
N ARG A 967 31.00 -35.53 -3.19
CA ARG A 967 31.00 -37.00 -3.34
C ARG A 967 30.18 -37.43 -4.56
N GLU A 968 28.99 -36.86 -4.73
CA GLU A 968 28.11 -37.11 -5.88
C GLU A 968 28.77 -36.67 -7.19
N ALA A 969 29.38 -35.48 -7.22
CA ALA A 969 30.08 -34.99 -8.40
C ALA A 969 31.26 -35.89 -8.80
N LEU A 970 32.06 -36.36 -7.83
CA LEU A 970 33.14 -37.32 -8.09
C LEU A 970 32.62 -38.65 -8.65
N ASN A 971 31.49 -39.15 -8.14
CA ASN A 971 30.85 -40.37 -8.65
C ASN A 971 30.35 -40.17 -10.10
N ARG A 972 29.74 -39.02 -10.40
CA ARG A 972 29.29 -38.67 -11.76
C ARG A 972 30.46 -38.58 -12.75
N LEU A 973 31.55 -37.94 -12.35
CA LEU A 973 32.77 -37.82 -13.14
C LEU A 973 33.50 -39.17 -13.28
N ALA A 974 33.24 -40.14 -12.39
CA ALA A 974 33.73 -41.51 -12.49
C ALA A 974 32.89 -42.36 -13.46
N ALA A 975 31.56 -42.22 -13.45
CA ALA A 975 30.62 -43.05 -14.22
C ALA A 975 30.57 -42.71 -15.72
N SER A 976 31.21 -41.62 -16.13
CA SER A 976 31.21 -41.09 -17.50
C SER A 976 32.61 -41.08 -18.11
N ALA A 977 33.54 -41.82 -17.51
CA ALA A 977 34.83 -42.25 -18.05
C ALA A 977 34.70 -43.72 -18.45
#